data_AF-A0A6C1N879-F1
#
_entry.id   AF-A0A6C1N879-F1
#
_cell.length_a   1.000
_cell.length_b   1.000
_cell.length_c   1.000
_cell.angle_alpha   90.00
_cell.angle_beta   90.00
_cell.angle_gamma   90.00
#
_symmetry.space_group_name_H-M   'P 1'
#
loop_
_entity.id
_entity.type
_entity.pdbx_description
1 polymer ?
#
loop_
_entity_poly.entity_id
_entity_poly.type
_entity_poly.pdbx_seq_one_letter_code
_entity_poly.pdbx_strand_id
1 'polypeptide(L)'
;MESLGWWVIIAVVLFFLIRRNDKSGKKDINRKANEPSRGAKSRVLDASAQSCWLPMGHAVEIQGYSVPGGMIYVGDGLANGRGIDVEPSLINPKLKVNRREVDYSGDHMGYWPSYSNIHPASRAAYLEWLAGGRKDSSANIGYVFLFFYGLERRCLLDPNKHSVSATEILEITREVQRLRDLYAEKSGSFDGYSARFLDAIKLNSSPETILSENPASDPNMRNKSEILVKFALGKAASADQPIPVGWALAWVCQDPEIKLRTSAKRCPEEFQALFRARYAERYGEGLVIKPGKTQARFYYAPASNSLSGVHDSQLYNGPSVPDVLTLKKPRRLISEFTDEVMDELDSYSRFVGREKESRGSFQALALMPKPISKLFEKPEVAAFREKLFERLGTEDIAEIPGQWIFEQFPTGKPDQMTKKEAVLLAQAFEKIGLGVVPDVRFTNHKPTLAQPAVIFRLREGAPSAPSKEFELAALLMRLSIMVADSDGEISSEEEQHLERHLESGLGLEAGERDRLRAHLQWLPKDAATRGMTGLKKRVEALDIVARTAIGNVLVTVASSDGEIDAREVAMLQKLYRLLGLDPNNVYMQAHAIAAAPVTVRSAQPQTDDYKIPKKPGGEVSQGEPPRVALDEAALSRKRHDTEQVKALLSSIFSDEPEEEEIEIKVLSNETSNSSIAGLDSEHSVLVREIISQQKWTRVELEVLASKHSLLLDGALDTINEAALDLCGAPLIEEDADSFEIDVEIVEEMTA
;
A
#
# COMPACT_ATOMS: atom_id res chain seq x y z
N MET A 1 42.24 -0.02 -26.34
CA MET A 1 42.00 -1.41 -25.90
C MET A 1 40.60 -1.92 -26.28
N GLU A 2 39.87 -1.23 -27.16
CA GLU A 2 38.49 -1.61 -27.52
C GLU A 2 38.37 -2.56 -28.72
N SER A 3 39.44 -2.80 -29.48
CA SER A 3 39.37 -3.76 -30.59
C SER A 3 39.48 -5.23 -30.16
N LEU A 4 40.04 -5.54 -28.97
CA LEU A 4 40.17 -6.94 -28.54
C LEU A 4 38.86 -7.55 -28.03
N GLY A 5 37.95 -6.76 -27.45
CA GLY A 5 36.67 -7.26 -26.93
C GLY A 5 35.74 -7.77 -28.04
N TRP A 6 35.67 -7.05 -29.16
CA TRP A 6 34.90 -7.46 -30.33
C TRP A 6 35.47 -8.72 -31.01
N TRP A 7 36.79 -8.89 -31.05
CA TRP A 7 37.41 -10.11 -31.57
C TRP A 7 37.14 -11.33 -30.69
N VAL A 8 37.04 -11.16 -29.36
CA VAL A 8 36.69 -12.26 -28.45
C VAL A 8 35.21 -12.65 -28.59
N ILE A 9 34.31 -11.69 -28.74
CA ILE A 9 32.87 -11.98 -28.96
C ILE A 9 32.65 -12.63 -30.34
N ILE A 10 33.32 -12.12 -31.39
CA ILE A 10 33.27 -12.74 -32.72
C ILE A 10 33.92 -14.13 -32.71
N ALA A 11 35.01 -14.35 -31.97
CA ALA A 11 35.63 -15.66 -31.82
C ALA A 11 34.74 -16.66 -31.05
N VAL A 12 34.00 -16.21 -30.03
CA VAL A 12 33.05 -17.06 -29.29
C VAL A 12 31.81 -17.38 -30.13
N VAL A 13 31.29 -16.40 -30.89
CA VAL A 13 30.16 -16.61 -31.81
C VAL A 13 30.57 -17.51 -32.99
N LEU A 14 31.77 -17.35 -33.54
CA LEU A 14 32.34 -18.26 -34.54
C LEU A 14 32.63 -19.64 -33.95
N PHE A 15 33.09 -19.74 -32.70
CA PHE A 15 33.29 -21.03 -32.03
C PHE A 15 31.97 -21.79 -31.85
N PHE A 16 30.88 -21.10 -31.51
CA PHE A 16 29.54 -21.72 -31.42
C PHE A 16 28.91 -22.01 -32.79
N LEU A 17 29.15 -21.18 -33.82
CA LEU A 17 28.67 -21.43 -35.18
C LEU A 17 29.45 -22.55 -35.88
N ILE A 18 30.77 -22.63 -35.71
CA ILE A 18 31.60 -23.74 -36.19
C ILE A 18 31.21 -25.03 -35.46
N ARG A 19 30.99 -25.00 -34.13
CA ARG A 19 30.57 -26.19 -33.38
C ARG A 19 29.13 -26.62 -33.67
N ARG A 20 28.29 -25.72 -34.19
CA ARG A 20 26.93 -26.02 -34.70
C ARG A 20 26.95 -26.57 -36.14
N ASN A 21 27.98 -26.23 -36.93
CA ASN A 21 28.14 -26.70 -38.31
C ASN A 21 29.03 -27.96 -38.43
N ASP A 22 29.85 -28.28 -37.41
CA ASP A 22 30.80 -29.40 -37.41
C ASP A 22 30.22 -30.71 -36.84
N LYS A 23 28.88 -30.81 -36.73
CA LYS A 23 28.16 -32.08 -36.49
C LYS A 23 27.53 -32.67 -37.76
N SER A 24 28.09 -32.33 -38.93
CA SER A 24 27.89 -33.12 -40.16
C SER A 24 29.23 -33.77 -40.57
N GLY A 25 29.67 -34.75 -39.79
CA GLY A 25 30.91 -35.49 -40.03
C GLY A 25 30.77 -36.94 -39.58
N LYS A 26 30.65 -37.84 -40.55
CA LYS A 26 30.57 -39.30 -40.38
C LYS A 26 31.69 -39.83 -39.47
N LYS A 27 31.32 -40.58 -38.44
CA LYS A 27 32.13 -41.68 -37.89
C LYS A 27 31.24 -42.91 -37.75
N ASP A 28 31.45 -43.86 -38.66
CA ASP A 28 30.95 -45.23 -38.59
C ASP A 28 31.46 -45.90 -37.31
N ILE A 29 30.56 -46.18 -36.35
CA ILE A 29 30.71 -47.27 -35.39
C ILE A 29 29.33 -47.91 -35.18
N ASN A 30 29.24 -49.20 -35.53
CA ASN A 30 28.13 -50.15 -35.36
C ASN A 30 26.84 -49.96 -36.18
N ARG A 31 26.99 -50.14 -37.51
CA ARG A 31 26.03 -50.89 -38.34
C ARG A 31 26.26 -52.40 -38.15
N LYS A 32 25.51 -52.99 -37.21
CA LYS A 32 25.14 -54.41 -37.00
C LYS A 32 24.62 -54.45 -35.55
N ALA A 33 23.36 -54.64 -35.20
CA ALA A 33 22.30 -55.40 -35.80
C ALA A 33 20.94 -54.72 -35.57
N ASN A 34 20.24 -54.44 -36.67
CA ASN A 34 18.83 -54.74 -36.83
C ASN A 34 18.54 -54.47 -38.31
N GLU A 35 18.60 -55.54 -39.09
CA GLU A 35 17.95 -55.55 -40.39
C GLU A 35 16.50 -55.05 -40.23
N PRO A 36 15.95 -54.26 -41.17
CA PRO A 36 14.52 -54.08 -41.20
C PRO A 36 13.93 -55.47 -41.41
N SER A 37 13.18 -55.97 -40.43
CA SER A 37 12.28 -57.09 -40.69
C SER A 37 11.35 -56.63 -41.81
N ARG A 38 11.62 -57.13 -43.01
CA ARG A 38 10.70 -57.09 -44.15
C ARG A 38 9.43 -57.80 -43.66
N GLY A 39 8.48 -57.02 -43.19
CA GLY A 39 7.25 -57.53 -42.58
C GLY A 39 6.43 -56.57 -41.72
N ALA A 40 6.82 -55.30 -41.53
CA ALA A 40 5.91 -54.32 -40.93
C ALA A 40 4.84 -53.93 -41.96
N LYS A 41 3.70 -54.63 -41.94
CA LYS A 41 2.46 -54.14 -42.58
C LYS A 41 2.29 -52.67 -42.20
N SER A 42 2.12 -51.79 -43.19
CA SER A 42 1.66 -50.41 -42.94
C SER A 42 0.52 -50.48 -41.93
N ARG A 43 0.69 -49.83 -40.77
CA ARG A 43 -0.38 -49.79 -39.76
C ARG A 43 -1.51 -48.99 -40.37
N VAL A 44 -2.63 -49.64 -40.63
CA VAL A 44 -3.84 -48.96 -41.07
C VAL A 44 -4.33 -48.13 -39.87
N LEU A 45 -4.43 -46.81 -40.07
CA LEU A 45 -4.91 -45.85 -39.07
C LEU A 45 -6.30 -45.34 -39.48
N ASP A 46 -7.28 -46.23 -39.53
CA ASP A 46 -8.63 -45.99 -40.03
C ASP A 46 -9.71 -45.97 -38.94
N ALA A 47 -9.34 -46.19 -37.68
CA ALA A 47 -10.31 -46.24 -36.59
C ALA A 47 -10.88 -44.84 -36.29
N SER A 48 -12.19 -44.76 -36.12
CA SER A 48 -12.86 -43.53 -35.72
C SER A 48 -12.62 -43.23 -34.23
N ALA A 49 -12.52 -41.95 -33.87
CA ALA A 49 -12.38 -41.57 -32.46
C ALA A 49 -13.58 -42.05 -31.62
N GLN A 50 -14.79 -41.97 -32.19
CA GLN A 50 -16.02 -42.39 -31.52
C GLN A 50 -16.06 -43.90 -31.23
N SER A 51 -15.53 -44.75 -32.11
CA SER A 51 -15.47 -46.20 -31.88
C SER A 51 -14.45 -46.61 -30.82
N CYS A 52 -13.45 -45.75 -30.55
CA CYS A 52 -12.42 -46.03 -29.56
C CYS A 52 -12.72 -45.41 -28.19
N TRP A 53 -13.62 -44.44 -28.11
CA TRP A 53 -13.88 -43.71 -26.87
C TRP A 53 -14.85 -44.45 -25.95
N LEU A 54 -14.45 -44.61 -24.69
CA LEU A 54 -15.31 -45.08 -23.61
C LEU A 54 -15.70 -43.89 -22.72
N PRO A 55 -16.97 -43.50 -22.65
CA PRO A 55 -17.40 -42.34 -21.86
C PRO A 55 -17.40 -42.64 -20.34
N MET A 56 -17.67 -41.61 -19.53
CA MET A 56 -17.71 -41.74 -18.07
C MET A 56 -18.60 -42.90 -17.61
N GLY A 57 -18.16 -43.62 -16.59
CA GLY A 57 -18.94 -44.70 -15.97
C GLY A 57 -19.01 -46.00 -16.77
N HIS A 58 -18.36 -46.07 -17.93
CA HIS A 58 -18.27 -47.30 -18.71
C HIS A 58 -17.06 -48.13 -18.26
N ALA A 59 -17.35 -49.29 -17.67
CA ALA A 59 -16.33 -50.22 -17.23
C ALA A 59 -15.79 -51.07 -18.40
N VAL A 60 -14.50 -51.38 -18.38
CA VAL A 60 -13.84 -52.24 -19.37
C VAL A 60 -12.78 -53.11 -18.70
N GLU A 61 -12.62 -54.34 -19.18
CA GLU A 61 -11.53 -55.23 -18.78
C GLU A 61 -10.41 -55.17 -19.82
N ILE A 62 -9.19 -54.82 -19.38
CA ILE A 62 -8.01 -54.70 -20.25
C ILE A 62 -6.90 -55.58 -19.66
N GLN A 63 -6.58 -56.68 -20.35
CA GLN A 63 -5.46 -57.57 -19.96
C GLN A 63 -5.52 -58.03 -18.47
N GLY A 64 -6.74 -58.25 -17.96
CA GLY A 64 -7.00 -58.67 -16.58
C GLY A 64 -7.01 -57.55 -15.54
N TYR A 65 -7.05 -56.28 -15.96
CA TYR A 65 -7.34 -55.12 -15.12
C TYR A 65 -8.78 -54.65 -15.37
N SER A 66 -9.56 -54.48 -14.30
CA SER A 66 -10.91 -53.91 -14.36
C SER A 66 -10.83 -52.39 -14.21
N VAL A 67 -11.14 -51.65 -15.26
CA VAL A 67 -11.13 -50.18 -15.29
C VAL A 67 -12.57 -49.67 -15.26
N PRO A 68 -13.08 -49.16 -14.11
CA PRO A 68 -14.50 -48.87 -13.95
C PRO A 68 -14.92 -47.47 -14.45
N GLY A 69 -13.97 -46.55 -14.62
CA GLY A 69 -14.26 -45.11 -14.73
C GLY A 69 -14.50 -44.56 -16.14
N GLY A 70 -14.14 -45.30 -17.19
CA GLY A 70 -14.13 -44.80 -18.57
C GLY A 70 -13.28 -43.53 -18.76
N MET A 71 -13.72 -42.65 -19.66
CA MET A 71 -12.99 -41.46 -20.15
C MET A 71 -11.64 -41.78 -20.81
N ILE A 72 -11.58 -42.90 -21.52
CA ILE A 72 -10.34 -43.42 -22.12
C ILE A 72 -10.59 -43.87 -23.55
N TYR A 73 -9.54 -43.83 -24.37
CA TYR A 73 -9.56 -44.45 -25.68
C TYR A 73 -9.01 -45.88 -25.60
N VAL A 74 -9.77 -46.86 -26.08
CA VAL A 74 -9.40 -48.28 -26.13
C VAL A 74 -9.60 -48.82 -27.54
N GLY A 75 -8.59 -49.50 -28.09
CA GLY A 75 -8.66 -50.11 -29.41
C GLY A 75 -7.33 -50.13 -30.16
N ASP A 76 -7.39 -50.22 -31.48
CA ASP A 76 -6.24 -50.06 -32.37
C ASP A 76 -6.57 -49.13 -33.54
N GLY A 77 -5.56 -48.66 -34.27
CA GLY A 77 -5.77 -47.89 -35.48
C GLY A 77 -6.21 -46.42 -35.31
N LEU A 78 -6.34 -45.89 -34.08
CA LEU A 78 -6.68 -44.47 -33.90
C LEU A 78 -5.48 -43.58 -34.23
N ALA A 79 -5.61 -42.76 -35.26
CA ALA A 79 -4.59 -41.78 -35.64
C ALA A 79 -4.51 -40.63 -34.63
N ASN A 80 -3.29 -40.14 -34.39
CA ASN A 80 -3.00 -38.97 -33.58
C ASN A 80 -3.51 -37.68 -34.25
N GLY A 81 -3.38 -36.52 -33.60
CA GLY A 81 -3.92 -35.25 -34.12
C GLY A 81 -3.39 -34.85 -35.50
N ARG A 82 -2.15 -35.21 -35.83
CA ARG A 82 -1.52 -34.97 -37.15
C ARG A 82 -1.90 -35.99 -38.21
N GLY A 83 -2.55 -37.09 -37.83
CA GLY A 83 -2.89 -38.19 -38.74
C GLY A 83 -1.72 -39.08 -39.17
N ILE A 84 -0.54 -38.92 -38.54
CA ILE A 84 0.71 -39.59 -38.98
C ILE A 84 1.03 -40.81 -38.11
N ASP A 85 0.86 -40.70 -36.79
CA ASP A 85 1.19 -41.76 -35.84
C ASP A 85 -0.05 -42.21 -35.05
N VAL A 86 0.10 -43.22 -34.21
CA VAL A 86 -0.95 -43.68 -33.27
C VAL A 86 -1.16 -42.63 -32.17
N GLU A 87 -2.42 -42.41 -31.80
CA GLU A 87 -2.79 -41.53 -30.68
C GLU A 87 -2.08 -41.94 -29.38
N PRO A 88 -1.31 -41.04 -28.73
CA PRO A 88 -0.60 -41.34 -27.48
C PRO A 88 -1.48 -41.94 -26.38
N SER A 89 -2.71 -41.45 -26.20
CA SER A 89 -3.62 -41.93 -25.15
C SER A 89 -4.37 -43.22 -25.49
N LEU A 90 -4.19 -43.78 -26.70
CA LEU A 90 -4.90 -44.99 -27.13
C LEU A 90 -4.36 -46.24 -26.41
N ILE A 91 -5.18 -46.80 -25.53
CA ILE A 91 -4.90 -48.07 -24.89
C ILE A 91 -5.17 -49.18 -25.89
N ASN A 92 -4.10 -49.81 -26.38
CA ASN A 92 -4.20 -50.96 -27.27
C ASN A 92 -4.14 -52.28 -26.49
N PRO A 93 -5.25 -53.04 -26.40
CA PRO A 93 -5.29 -54.29 -25.64
C PRO A 93 -4.38 -55.37 -26.23
N LYS A 94 -3.88 -55.25 -27.46
CA LYS A 94 -3.00 -56.24 -28.11
C LYS A 94 -1.52 -56.06 -27.72
N LEU A 95 -1.16 -54.97 -27.04
CA LEU A 95 0.23 -54.72 -26.62
C LEU A 95 0.56 -55.45 -25.31
N LYS A 96 1.81 -55.91 -25.19
CA LYS A 96 2.28 -56.65 -24.01
C LYS A 96 2.23 -55.78 -22.76
N VAL A 97 1.77 -56.36 -21.65
CA VAL A 97 1.73 -55.80 -20.29
C VAL A 97 2.50 -56.74 -19.36
N ASN A 98 3.47 -56.22 -18.58
CA ASN A 98 4.24 -57.02 -17.63
C ASN A 98 3.75 -56.79 -16.20
N ARG A 99 2.90 -57.70 -15.71
CA ARG A 99 2.31 -57.62 -14.36
C ARG A 99 3.25 -58.08 -13.24
N ARG A 100 4.42 -58.64 -13.57
CA ARG A 100 5.38 -59.18 -12.58
C ARG A 100 6.37 -58.13 -12.11
N GLU A 101 6.70 -57.18 -12.98
CA GLU A 101 7.64 -56.09 -12.71
C GLU A 101 6.92 -54.78 -13.09
N VAL A 102 6.13 -54.27 -12.15
CA VAL A 102 5.31 -53.06 -12.35
C VAL A 102 6.18 -51.82 -12.11
N ASP A 103 6.17 -50.88 -13.05
CA ASP A 103 7.00 -49.66 -13.02
C ASP A 103 6.26 -48.51 -12.32
N TYR A 104 6.08 -48.57 -10.99
CA TYR A 104 5.38 -47.51 -10.26
C TYR A 104 6.11 -46.17 -10.29
N SER A 105 7.45 -46.19 -10.30
CA SER A 105 8.33 -45.02 -10.37
C SER A 105 8.27 -44.32 -11.71
N GLY A 106 7.88 -45.02 -12.78
CA GLY A 106 7.86 -44.47 -14.14
C GLY A 106 9.25 -44.35 -14.76
N ASP A 107 10.19 -45.19 -14.36
CA ASP A 107 11.60 -45.13 -14.79
C ASP A 107 11.76 -45.36 -16.30
N HIS A 108 10.79 -46.03 -16.92
CA HIS A 108 10.76 -46.26 -18.37
C HIS A 108 9.82 -45.31 -19.12
N MET A 109 9.30 -44.27 -18.45
CA MET A 109 8.46 -43.26 -19.07
C MET A 109 9.32 -42.16 -19.72
N GLY A 110 9.13 -41.93 -21.01
CA GLY A 110 9.71 -40.78 -21.69
C GLY A 110 9.02 -39.47 -21.30
N TYR A 111 9.65 -38.34 -21.62
CA TYR A 111 9.10 -37.00 -21.33
C TYR A 111 7.71 -36.75 -21.95
N TRP A 112 7.46 -37.29 -23.15
CA TRP A 112 6.15 -37.30 -23.83
C TRP A 112 5.69 -38.75 -24.02
N PRO A 113 5.05 -39.36 -23.01
CA PRO A 113 4.71 -40.77 -23.07
C PRO A 113 3.63 -41.04 -24.12
N SER A 114 3.70 -42.22 -24.72
CA SER A 114 2.66 -42.77 -25.59
C SER A 114 2.43 -44.22 -25.20
N TYR A 115 1.17 -44.63 -25.02
CA TYR A 115 0.84 -45.98 -24.60
C TYR A 115 1.45 -47.04 -25.54
N SER A 116 1.51 -46.74 -26.85
CA SER A 116 2.09 -47.65 -27.84
C SER A 116 3.61 -47.85 -27.68
N ASN A 117 4.31 -46.90 -27.07
CA ASN A 117 5.76 -46.83 -27.04
C ASN A 117 6.36 -47.08 -25.64
N ILE A 118 5.59 -46.87 -24.57
CA ILE A 118 6.06 -47.12 -23.19
C ILE A 118 6.32 -48.61 -22.94
N HIS A 119 7.20 -48.90 -21.98
CA HIS A 119 7.58 -50.27 -21.64
C HIS A 119 6.39 -51.08 -21.11
N PRO A 120 6.32 -52.41 -21.33
CA PRO A 120 5.25 -53.26 -20.78
C PRO A 120 5.04 -53.14 -19.26
N ALA A 121 6.10 -52.85 -18.50
CA ALA A 121 6.04 -52.59 -17.06
C ALA A 121 5.27 -51.30 -16.73
N SER A 122 5.53 -50.22 -17.48
CA SER A 122 4.83 -48.93 -17.32
C SER A 122 3.38 -49.00 -17.79
N ARG A 123 3.06 -49.84 -18.80
CA ARG A 123 1.66 -50.15 -19.14
C ARG A 123 0.94 -50.82 -17.99
N ALA A 124 1.60 -51.73 -17.26
CA ALA A 124 0.99 -52.38 -16.09
C ALA A 124 0.67 -51.37 -15.00
N ALA A 125 1.63 -50.49 -14.67
CA ALA A 125 1.44 -49.42 -13.68
C ALA A 125 0.32 -48.45 -14.09
N TYR A 126 0.27 -48.05 -15.36
CA TYR A 126 -0.79 -47.19 -15.89
C TYR A 126 -2.18 -47.84 -15.79
N LEU A 127 -2.32 -49.11 -16.20
CA LEU A 127 -3.58 -49.84 -16.11
C LEU A 127 -4.01 -50.07 -14.65
N GLU A 128 -3.05 -50.31 -13.76
CA GLU A 128 -3.31 -50.44 -12.32
C GLU A 128 -3.80 -49.12 -11.71
N TRP A 129 -3.18 -47.99 -12.07
CA TRP A 129 -3.64 -46.66 -11.66
C TRP A 129 -5.06 -46.34 -12.17
N LEU A 130 -5.37 -46.70 -13.42
CA LEU A 130 -6.73 -46.58 -13.98
C LEU A 130 -7.73 -47.48 -13.24
N ALA A 131 -7.36 -48.73 -12.95
CA ALA A 131 -8.19 -49.68 -12.20
C ALA A 131 -8.44 -49.22 -10.76
N GLY A 132 -7.45 -48.58 -10.12
CA GLY A 132 -7.55 -47.92 -8.82
C GLY A 132 -8.39 -46.63 -8.84
N GLY A 133 -9.05 -46.31 -9.95
CA GLY A 133 -9.93 -45.16 -10.08
C GLY A 133 -9.21 -43.81 -10.17
N ARG A 134 -7.91 -43.81 -10.50
CA ARG A 134 -7.11 -42.59 -10.70
C ARG A 134 -7.02 -41.73 -9.42
N LYS A 135 -6.89 -42.38 -8.27
CA LYS A 135 -6.92 -41.74 -6.93
C LYS A 135 -5.57 -41.73 -6.21
N ASP A 136 -4.62 -42.55 -6.65
CA ASP A 136 -3.31 -42.64 -6.00
C ASP A 136 -2.50 -41.36 -6.22
N SER A 137 -2.40 -40.52 -5.20
CA SER A 137 -1.68 -39.25 -5.26
C SER A 137 -0.16 -39.42 -5.37
N SER A 138 0.37 -40.64 -5.22
CA SER A 138 1.80 -40.96 -5.37
C SER A 138 2.18 -41.44 -6.78
N ALA A 139 1.19 -41.64 -7.66
CA ALA A 139 1.43 -42.10 -9.03
C ALA A 139 2.39 -41.17 -9.78
N ASN A 140 3.30 -41.76 -10.57
CA ASN A 140 4.18 -40.98 -11.45
C ASN A 140 3.34 -40.09 -12.40
N ILE A 141 3.73 -38.82 -12.50
CA ILE A 141 2.96 -37.81 -13.24
C ILE A 141 2.82 -38.12 -14.73
N GLY A 142 3.75 -38.88 -15.32
CA GLY A 142 3.66 -39.34 -16.70
C GLY A 142 2.42 -40.19 -16.98
N TYR A 143 1.95 -40.97 -16.00
CA TYR A 143 0.70 -41.74 -16.12
C TYR A 143 -0.52 -40.82 -16.13
N VAL A 144 -0.50 -39.78 -15.31
CA VAL A 144 -1.56 -38.76 -15.28
C VAL A 144 -1.60 -37.98 -16.60
N PHE A 145 -0.43 -37.59 -17.13
CA PHE A 145 -0.34 -36.93 -18.44
C PHE A 145 -0.86 -37.81 -19.58
N LEU A 146 -0.53 -39.11 -19.58
CA LEU A 146 -0.98 -40.04 -20.61
C LEU A 146 -2.52 -40.14 -20.66
N PHE A 147 -3.17 -40.12 -19.50
CA PHE A 147 -4.63 -40.04 -19.40
C PHE A 147 -5.16 -38.65 -19.82
N PHE A 148 -4.52 -37.59 -19.36
CA PHE A 148 -4.87 -36.21 -19.68
C PHE A 148 -4.82 -35.92 -21.19
N TYR A 149 -3.89 -36.51 -21.95
CA TYR A 149 -3.83 -36.41 -23.41
C TYR A 149 -5.13 -36.85 -24.10
N GLY A 150 -5.78 -37.89 -23.57
CA GLY A 150 -7.07 -38.36 -24.08
C GLY A 150 -8.20 -37.35 -23.82
N LEU A 151 -8.24 -36.76 -22.62
CA LEU A 151 -9.22 -35.73 -22.28
C LEU A 151 -9.02 -34.48 -23.15
N GLU A 152 -7.77 -34.07 -23.32
CA GLU A 152 -7.38 -32.94 -24.16
C GLU A 152 -7.80 -33.13 -25.62
N ARG A 153 -7.51 -34.31 -26.18
CA ARG A 153 -7.98 -34.70 -27.51
C ARG A 153 -9.51 -34.66 -27.61
N ARG A 154 -10.20 -35.23 -26.63
CA ARG A 154 -11.67 -35.34 -26.63
C ARG A 154 -12.33 -33.97 -26.64
N CYS A 155 -11.78 -32.97 -25.94
CA CYS A 155 -12.36 -31.62 -25.92
C CYS A 155 -11.94 -30.73 -27.08
N LEU A 156 -10.76 -30.93 -27.67
CA LEU A 156 -10.20 -29.98 -28.62
C LEU A 156 -10.21 -30.48 -30.07
N LEU A 157 -9.94 -31.77 -30.29
CA LEU A 157 -9.83 -32.34 -31.63
C LEU A 157 -11.13 -32.99 -32.10
N ASP A 158 -11.72 -33.81 -31.25
CA ASP A 158 -12.91 -34.59 -31.59
C ASP A 158 -14.12 -33.73 -31.99
N PRO A 159 -14.41 -32.55 -31.38
CA PRO A 159 -15.51 -31.67 -31.80
C PRO A 159 -15.44 -31.22 -33.26
N ASN A 160 -14.23 -31.10 -33.81
CA ASN A 160 -14.03 -30.73 -35.21
C ASN A 160 -14.34 -31.88 -36.19
N LYS A 161 -14.58 -33.09 -35.68
CA LYS A 161 -14.86 -34.31 -36.45
C LYS A 161 -16.22 -34.95 -36.08
N HIS A 162 -16.70 -34.77 -34.85
CA HIS A 162 -17.93 -35.34 -34.28
C HIS A 162 -18.49 -34.45 -33.14
N SER A 163 -19.77 -34.56 -32.78
CA SER A 163 -20.34 -33.80 -31.65
C SER A 163 -19.97 -34.41 -30.29
N VAL A 164 -19.24 -33.68 -29.45
CA VAL A 164 -19.06 -33.97 -28.02
C VAL A 164 -20.14 -33.23 -27.23
N SER A 165 -20.85 -33.91 -26.34
CA SER A 165 -21.98 -33.29 -25.62
C SER A 165 -21.51 -32.32 -24.54
N ALA A 166 -22.33 -31.31 -24.22
CA ALA A 166 -22.04 -30.37 -23.13
C ALA A 166 -21.91 -31.07 -21.77
N THR A 167 -22.69 -32.13 -21.53
CA THR A 167 -22.59 -32.97 -20.32
C THR A 167 -21.22 -33.63 -20.23
N GLU A 168 -20.73 -34.20 -21.33
CA GLU A 168 -19.43 -34.86 -21.40
C GLU A 168 -18.28 -33.86 -21.18
N ILE A 169 -18.36 -32.66 -21.76
CA ILE A 169 -17.40 -31.58 -21.50
C ILE A 169 -17.36 -31.26 -20.01
N LEU A 170 -18.53 -31.10 -19.36
CA LEU A 170 -18.61 -30.81 -17.94
C LEU A 170 -18.04 -31.94 -17.06
N GLU A 171 -18.26 -33.20 -17.45
CA GLU A 171 -17.66 -34.36 -16.78
C GLU A 171 -16.14 -34.36 -16.90
N ILE A 172 -15.61 -34.06 -18.09
CA ILE A 172 -14.16 -33.93 -18.33
C ILE A 172 -13.58 -32.77 -17.50
N THR A 173 -14.25 -31.61 -17.49
CA THR A 173 -13.85 -30.45 -16.65
C THR A 173 -13.75 -30.85 -15.18
N ARG A 174 -14.74 -31.56 -14.64
CA ARG A 174 -14.74 -32.05 -13.25
C ARG A 174 -13.60 -33.04 -13.00
N GLU A 175 -13.34 -33.95 -13.92
CA GLU A 175 -12.24 -34.91 -13.77
C GLU A 175 -10.87 -34.23 -13.81
N VAL A 176 -10.66 -33.26 -14.72
CA VAL A 176 -9.42 -32.47 -14.75
C VAL A 176 -9.25 -31.69 -13.45
N GLN A 177 -10.29 -31.03 -12.94
CA GLN A 177 -10.21 -30.34 -11.66
C GLN A 177 -9.83 -31.29 -10.51
N ARG A 178 -10.46 -32.47 -10.44
CA ARG A 178 -10.13 -33.50 -9.45
C ARG A 178 -8.66 -33.95 -9.54
N LEU A 179 -8.13 -34.11 -10.76
CA LEU A 179 -6.71 -34.44 -10.95
C LEU A 179 -5.80 -33.29 -10.54
N ARG A 180 -6.19 -32.03 -10.80
CA ARG A 180 -5.44 -30.86 -10.32
C ARG A 180 -5.35 -30.83 -8.81
N ASP A 181 -6.48 -31.05 -8.12
CA ASP A 181 -6.51 -31.08 -6.66
C ASP A 181 -5.57 -32.16 -6.07
N LEU A 182 -5.33 -33.26 -6.80
CA LEU A 182 -4.43 -34.34 -6.39
C LEU A 182 -2.95 -34.10 -6.71
N TYR A 183 -2.64 -33.42 -7.82
CA TYR A 183 -1.29 -33.42 -8.40
C TYR A 183 -0.68 -32.02 -8.62
N ALA A 184 -1.45 -30.93 -8.53
CA ALA A 184 -0.97 -29.59 -8.88
C ALA A 184 0.22 -29.14 -8.00
N GLU A 185 0.14 -29.37 -6.69
CA GLU A 185 1.21 -29.03 -5.75
C GLU A 185 2.52 -29.79 -6.01
N LYS A 186 2.41 -31.03 -6.53
CA LYS A 186 3.55 -31.92 -6.77
C LYS A 186 4.16 -31.73 -8.16
N SER A 187 3.42 -31.15 -9.10
CA SER A 187 3.84 -30.98 -10.49
C SER A 187 3.39 -29.64 -11.06
N GLY A 188 4.30 -28.66 -11.05
CA GLY A 188 4.06 -27.35 -11.65
C GLY A 188 3.75 -27.40 -13.15
N SER A 189 4.29 -28.40 -13.88
CA SER A 189 3.97 -28.61 -15.30
C SER A 189 2.52 -29.06 -15.49
N PHE A 190 2.08 -30.07 -14.73
CA PHE A 190 0.70 -30.55 -14.81
C PHE A 190 -0.28 -29.45 -14.40
N ASP A 191 0.00 -28.75 -13.31
CA ASP A 191 -0.76 -27.58 -12.85
C ASP A 191 -0.88 -26.51 -13.96
N GLY A 192 0.22 -26.19 -14.64
CA GLY A 192 0.23 -25.24 -15.76
C GLY A 192 -0.59 -25.65 -16.99
N TYR A 193 -0.48 -26.92 -17.43
CA TYR A 193 -1.22 -27.41 -18.59
C TYR A 193 -2.72 -27.57 -18.31
N SER A 194 -3.05 -28.16 -17.16
CA SER A 194 -4.43 -28.38 -16.75
C SER A 194 -5.19 -27.07 -16.47
N ALA A 195 -4.52 -26.02 -15.95
CA ALA A 195 -5.11 -24.67 -15.85
C ALA A 195 -5.52 -24.11 -17.21
N ARG A 196 -4.57 -24.05 -18.13
CA ARG A 196 -4.81 -23.50 -19.47
C ARG A 196 -5.85 -24.32 -20.23
N PHE A 197 -5.92 -25.62 -19.99
CA PHE A 197 -6.94 -26.49 -20.58
C PHE A 197 -8.35 -26.16 -20.09
N LEU A 198 -8.52 -25.97 -18.78
CA LEU A 198 -9.81 -25.56 -18.21
C LEU A 198 -10.24 -24.20 -18.74
N ASP A 199 -9.32 -23.24 -18.84
CA ASP A 199 -9.57 -21.93 -19.43
C ASP A 199 -9.97 -22.03 -20.91
N ALA A 200 -9.30 -22.89 -21.68
CA ALA A 200 -9.61 -23.13 -23.08
C ALA A 200 -11.00 -23.75 -23.26
N ILE A 201 -11.36 -24.76 -22.45
CA ILE A 201 -12.71 -25.34 -22.45
C ILE A 201 -13.75 -24.26 -22.14
N LYS A 202 -13.48 -23.44 -21.12
CA LYS A 202 -14.40 -22.40 -20.65
C LYS A 202 -14.67 -21.35 -21.72
N LEU A 203 -13.61 -20.86 -22.37
CA LEU A 203 -13.70 -19.91 -23.47
C LEU A 203 -14.57 -20.45 -24.62
N ASN A 204 -14.48 -21.74 -24.92
CA ASN A 204 -15.22 -22.33 -26.02
C ASN A 204 -16.66 -22.75 -25.64
N SER A 205 -16.88 -23.15 -24.39
CA SER A 205 -18.16 -23.77 -23.97
C SER A 205 -19.11 -22.80 -23.29
N SER A 206 -18.60 -21.75 -22.63
CA SER A 206 -19.42 -20.77 -21.89
C SER A 206 -18.83 -19.34 -21.92
N PRO A 207 -18.51 -18.78 -23.10
CA PRO A 207 -17.91 -17.45 -23.21
C PRO A 207 -18.80 -16.33 -22.65
N GLU A 208 -20.11 -16.50 -22.68
CA GLU A 208 -21.10 -15.54 -22.17
C GLU A 208 -20.98 -15.31 -20.65
N THR A 209 -20.53 -16.30 -19.87
CA THR A 209 -20.44 -16.17 -18.41
C THR A 209 -19.15 -15.47 -17.94
N ILE A 210 -18.07 -15.53 -18.72
CA ILE A 210 -16.71 -15.12 -18.29
C ILE A 210 -16.69 -13.73 -17.66
N LEU A 211 -17.26 -12.71 -18.31
CA LEU A 211 -17.21 -11.33 -17.81
C LEU A 211 -17.93 -11.14 -16.45
N SER A 212 -18.92 -11.97 -16.14
CA SER A 212 -19.66 -11.92 -14.87
C SER A 212 -18.92 -12.58 -13.70
N GLU A 213 -17.80 -13.23 -13.96
CA GLU A 213 -17.01 -13.92 -12.94
C GLU A 213 -15.97 -13.00 -12.31
N ASN A 214 -15.41 -13.46 -11.18
CA ASN A 214 -14.32 -12.78 -10.49
C ASN A 214 -13.06 -13.67 -10.57
N PRO A 215 -12.09 -13.35 -11.43
CA PRO A 215 -10.89 -14.15 -11.59
C PRO A 215 -10.01 -14.07 -10.33
N ALA A 216 -9.48 -15.22 -9.90
CA ALA A 216 -8.45 -15.24 -8.88
C ALA A 216 -7.22 -14.46 -9.38
N SER A 217 -6.67 -13.59 -8.55
CA SER A 217 -5.54 -12.73 -8.88
C SER A 217 -4.55 -12.75 -7.72
N ASP A 218 -3.28 -12.99 -8.00
CA ASP A 218 -2.21 -12.97 -7.02
C ASP A 218 -1.01 -12.21 -7.61
N PRO A 219 -0.58 -11.08 -7.03
CA PRO A 219 0.62 -10.34 -7.43
C PRO A 219 1.91 -11.18 -7.51
N ASN A 220 1.99 -12.27 -6.77
CA ASN A 220 3.17 -13.14 -6.71
C ASN A 220 3.12 -14.31 -7.68
N MET A 221 1.93 -14.62 -8.22
CA MET A 221 1.78 -15.62 -9.25
C MET A 221 1.52 -14.93 -10.57
N ARG A 222 2.39 -15.16 -11.55
CA ARG A 222 2.04 -14.84 -12.93
C ARG A 222 0.88 -15.74 -13.31
N ASN A 223 -0.32 -15.18 -13.26
CA ASN A 223 -1.55 -15.94 -13.30
C ASN A 223 -1.67 -16.66 -14.66
N LYS A 224 -2.17 -17.89 -14.63
CA LYS A 224 -2.12 -18.85 -15.75
C LYS A 224 -3.18 -18.60 -16.81
N SER A 225 -4.01 -17.57 -16.62
CA SER A 225 -5.26 -17.33 -17.34
C SER A 225 -5.21 -16.12 -18.28
N GLU A 226 -4.10 -15.93 -18.99
CA GLU A 226 -3.92 -14.84 -19.98
C GLU A 226 -5.06 -14.83 -21.02
N ILE A 227 -5.52 -16.02 -21.43
CA ILE A 227 -6.55 -16.17 -22.45
C ILE A 227 -7.92 -15.65 -21.98
N LEU A 228 -8.29 -15.85 -20.72
CA LEU A 228 -9.57 -15.38 -20.19
C LEU A 228 -9.54 -13.88 -19.91
N VAL A 229 -8.43 -13.34 -19.39
CA VAL A 229 -8.26 -11.90 -19.20
C VAL A 229 -8.38 -11.19 -20.54
N LYS A 230 -7.63 -11.64 -21.55
CA LYS A 230 -7.70 -11.09 -22.90
C LYS A 230 -9.12 -11.11 -23.46
N PHE A 231 -9.85 -12.21 -23.27
CA PHE A 231 -11.23 -12.32 -23.74
C PHE A 231 -12.20 -11.41 -22.97
N ALA A 232 -12.11 -11.38 -21.63
CA ALA A 232 -13.00 -10.58 -20.78
C ALA A 232 -12.87 -9.09 -21.09
N LEU A 233 -11.64 -8.59 -21.21
CA LEU A 233 -11.38 -7.18 -21.57
C LEU A 233 -11.92 -6.85 -22.97
N GLY A 234 -11.66 -7.72 -23.95
CA GLY A 234 -12.18 -7.55 -25.31
C GLY A 234 -13.71 -7.56 -25.35
N LYS A 235 -14.35 -8.49 -24.63
CA LYS A 235 -15.80 -8.60 -24.55
C LYS A 235 -16.43 -7.36 -23.90
N ALA A 236 -15.86 -6.86 -22.81
CA ALA A 236 -16.30 -5.63 -22.16
C ALA A 236 -16.24 -4.44 -23.13
N ALA A 237 -15.10 -4.28 -23.85
CA ALA A 237 -14.92 -3.22 -24.82
C ALA A 237 -15.86 -3.32 -26.04
N SER A 238 -16.14 -4.53 -26.54
CA SER A 238 -17.12 -4.74 -27.62
C SER A 238 -18.54 -4.35 -27.23
N ALA A 239 -18.90 -4.55 -25.95
CA ALA A 239 -20.24 -4.31 -25.43
C ALA A 239 -20.42 -2.92 -24.80
N ASP A 240 -19.39 -2.07 -24.82
CA ASP A 240 -19.33 -0.78 -24.10
C ASP A 240 -19.65 -0.93 -22.60
N GLN A 241 -19.22 -2.05 -22.01
CA GLN A 241 -19.43 -2.38 -20.61
C GLN A 241 -18.19 -2.02 -19.77
N PRO A 242 -18.38 -1.63 -18.50
CA PRO A 242 -17.27 -1.40 -17.59
C PRO A 242 -16.51 -2.70 -17.33
N ILE A 243 -15.18 -2.63 -17.26
CA ILE A 243 -14.35 -3.76 -16.84
C ILE A 243 -14.48 -3.92 -15.32
N PRO A 244 -15.01 -5.06 -14.84
CA PRO A 244 -15.14 -5.29 -13.41
C PRO A 244 -13.77 -5.34 -12.74
N VAL A 245 -13.71 -4.91 -11.48
CA VAL A 245 -12.45 -4.79 -10.73
C VAL A 245 -11.64 -6.08 -10.64
N GLY A 246 -12.30 -7.24 -10.59
CA GLY A 246 -11.63 -8.53 -10.61
C GLY A 246 -10.81 -8.75 -11.89
N TRP A 247 -11.36 -8.38 -13.05
CA TRP A 247 -10.68 -8.47 -14.34
C TRP A 247 -9.60 -7.40 -14.49
N ALA A 248 -9.80 -6.19 -13.97
CA ALA A 248 -8.76 -5.16 -13.93
C ALA A 248 -7.55 -5.59 -13.09
N LEU A 249 -7.80 -6.20 -11.92
CA LEU A 249 -6.76 -6.74 -11.06
C LEU A 249 -6.04 -7.92 -11.73
N ALA A 250 -6.78 -8.84 -12.37
CA ALA A 250 -6.19 -9.95 -13.12
C ALA A 250 -5.33 -9.46 -14.29
N TRP A 251 -5.76 -8.40 -14.98
CA TRP A 251 -4.97 -7.74 -16.03
C TRP A 251 -3.64 -7.23 -15.47
N VAL A 252 -3.68 -6.46 -14.39
CA VAL A 252 -2.47 -5.91 -13.75
C VAL A 252 -1.51 -7.00 -13.27
N CYS A 253 -2.01 -8.11 -12.72
CA CYS A 253 -1.17 -9.22 -12.27
C CYS A 253 -0.57 -10.06 -13.42
N GLN A 254 -1.09 -9.96 -14.64
CA GLN A 254 -0.68 -10.80 -15.77
C GLN A 254 0.11 -10.08 -16.86
N ASP A 255 -0.13 -8.78 -17.04
CA ASP A 255 0.49 -8.01 -18.11
C ASP A 255 2.01 -7.88 -17.86
N PRO A 256 2.87 -8.42 -18.75
CA PRO A 256 4.32 -8.30 -18.60
C PRO A 256 4.84 -6.86 -18.58
N GLU A 257 4.08 -5.92 -19.16
CA GLU A 257 4.48 -4.52 -19.22
C GLU A 257 4.13 -3.75 -17.93
N ILE A 258 3.36 -4.34 -17.00
CA ILE A 258 3.01 -3.72 -15.73
C ILE A 258 3.89 -4.30 -14.61
N LYS A 259 4.80 -3.48 -14.07
CA LYS A 259 5.77 -3.92 -13.05
C LYS A 259 5.21 -3.77 -11.64
N LEU A 260 4.81 -4.90 -11.03
CA LEU A 260 4.44 -4.91 -9.62
C LEU A 260 5.67 -4.78 -8.69
N ARG A 261 5.68 -3.71 -7.89
CA ARG A 261 6.72 -3.39 -6.89
C ARG A 261 6.59 -4.26 -5.63
N THR A 262 7.55 -4.09 -4.74
CA THR A 262 7.64 -4.81 -3.45
C THR A 262 6.40 -4.60 -2.57
N SER A 263 5.74 -3.44 -2.65
CA SER A 263 4.50 -3.18 -1.90
C SER A 263 3.39 -4.18 -2.24
N ALA A 264 3.11 -4.39 -3.53
CA ALA A 264 2.13 -5.38 -3.99
C ALA A 264 2.55 -6.83 -3.72
N LYS A 265 3.83 -7.16 -3.87
CA LYS A 265 4.34 -8.53 -3.69
C LYS A 265 4.40 -8.97 -2.23
N ARG A 266 4.85 -8.08 -1.34
CA ARG A 266 4.97 -8.37 0.10
C ARG A 266 3.61 -8.36 0.81
N CYS A 267 2.71 -7.49 0.36
CA CYS A 267 1.38 -7.29 0.95
C CYS A 267 0.29 -7.57 -0.10
N PRO A 268 0.18 -8.80 -0.63
CA PRO A 268 -0.69 -9.08 -1.76
C PRO A 268 -2.17 -8.92 -1.40
N GLU A 269 -2.58 -9.31 -0.19
CA GLU A 269 -3.97 -9.20 0.24
C GLU A 269 -4.38 -7.73 0.45
N GLU A 270 -3.52 -6.93 1.10
CA GLU A 270 -3.74 -5.50 1.31
C GLU A 270 -3.75 -4.74 -0.02
N PHE A 271 -2.82 -5.07 -0.92
CA PHE A 271 -2.78 -4.48 -2.26
C PHE A 271 -4.08 -4.76 -3.01
N GLN A 272 -4.55 -6.01 -3.03
CA GLN A 272 -5.79 -6.33 -3.72
C GLN A 272 -7.02 -5.66 -3.09
N ALA A 273 -7.08 -5.55 -1.76
CA ALA A 273 -8.16 -4.86 -1.07
C ALA A 273 -8.15 -3.36 -1.37
N LEU A 274 -6.97 -2.73 -1.33
CA LEU A 274 -6.80 -1.32 -1.61
C LEU A 274 -7.09 -1.00 -3.07
N PHE A 275 -6.57 -1.81 -3.99
CA PHE A 275 -6.86 -1.72 -5.42
C PHE A 275 -8.38 -1.75 -5.64
N ARG A 276 -9.09 -2.68 -4.99
CA ARG A 276 -10.55 -2.77 -5.12
C ARG A 276 -11.27 -1.52 -4.60
N ALA A 277 -10.88 -1.04 -3.42
CA ALA A 277 -11.47 0.16 -2.83
C ALA A 277 -11.24 1.41 -3.71
N ARG A 278 -10.01 1.65 -4.15
CA ARG A 278 -9.65 2.79 -4.99
C ARG A 278 -10.22 2.70 -6.41
N TYR A 279 -10.38 1.49 -6.93
CA TYR A 279 -10.95 1.29 -8.26
C TYR A 279 -12.44 1.61 -8.28
N ALA A 280 -13.16 1.19 -7.24
CA ALA A 280 -14.56 1.55 -7.07
C ALA A 280 -14.77 3.06 -6.87
N GLU A 281 -13.88 3.72 -6.12
CA GLU A 281 -13.91 5.17 -5.93
C GLU A 281 -13.66 5.95 -7.25
N ARG A 282 -12.68 5.52 -8.05
CA ARG A 282 -12.28 6.22 -9.27
C ARG A 282 -13.16 5.91 -10.49
N TYR A 283 -13.54 4.65 -10.66
CA TYR A 283 -14.20 4.15 -11.86
C TYR A 283 -15.62 3.62 -11.62
N GLY A 284 -16.13 3.66 -10.38
CA GLY A 284 -17.46 3.15 -10.04
C GLY A 284 -17.58 1.66 -10.36
N GLU A 285 -18.46 1.33 -11.29
CA GLU A 285 -18.67 -0.05 -11.76
C GLU A 285 -17.49 -0.59 -12.59
N GLY A 286 -16.64 0.29 -13.14
CA GLY A 286 -15.37 -0.09 -13.73
C GLY A 286 -14.92 0.75 -14.93
N LEU A 287 -13.72 0.47 -15.42
CA LEU A 287 -13.10 1.21 -16.52
C LEU A 287 -13.76 0.82 -17.86
N VAL A 288 -14.33 1.81 -18.55
CA VAL A 288 -14.90 1.64 -19.90
C VAL A 288 -13.84 1.95 -20.96
N ILE A 289 -13.57 0.98 -21.84
CA ILE A 289 -12.54 1.10 -22.89
C ILE A 289 -13.21 1.04 -24.27
N LYS A 290 -12.90 2.01 -25.12
CA LYS A 290 -13.32 1.98 -26.53
C LYS A 290 -12.58 0.88 -27.31
N PRO A 291 -13.28 0.15 -28.19
CA PRO A 291 -12.69 -0.98 -28.92
C PRO A 291 -11.58 -0.52 -29.88
N GLY A 292 -10.51 -1.31 -29.93
CA GLY A 292 -9.42 -1.15 -30.89
C GLY A 292 -9.75 -1.75 -32.26
N LYS A 293 -8.89 -1.48 -33.26
CA LYS A 293 -8.99 -2.11 -34.59
C LYS A 293 -8.45 -3.55 -34.62
N THR A 294 -7.46 -3.84 -33.78
CA THR A 294 -6.83 -5.16 -33.68
C THR A 294 -7.78 -6.14 -33.00
N GLN A 295 -8.04 -7.28 -33.64
CA GLN A 295 -8.88 -8.34 -33.08
C GLN A 295 -8.05 -9.33 -32.27
N ALA A 296 -8.60 -9.79 -31.16
CA ALA A 296 -7.97 -10.77 -30.28
C ALA A 296 -7.92 -12.14 -30.95
N ARG A 297 -6.72 -12.73 -30.93
CA ARG A 297 -6.51 -14.13 -31.28
C ARG A 297 -6.25 -14.96 -30.03
N PHE A 298 -6.90 -16.12 -29.97
CA PHE A 298 -6.91 -17.03 -28.84
C PHE A 298 -6.29 -18.35 -29.27
N TYR A 299 -5.16 -18.70 -28.65
CA TYR A 299 -4.39 -19.89 -28.96
C TYR A 299 -4.26 -20.75 -27.72
N TYR A 300 -4.24 -22.07 -27.90
CA TYR A 300 -4.02 -23.03 -26.85
C TYR A 300 -2.83 -23.91 -27.18
N ALA A 301 -1.87 -24.00 -26.26
CA ALA A 301 -0.71 -24.87 -26.37
C ALA A 301 -0.97 -26.18 -25.59
N PRO A 302 -1.22 -27.31 -26.29
CA PRO A 302 -1.59 -28.56 -25.66
C PRO A 302 -0.43 -29.22 -24.91
N ALA A 303 -0.76 -30.02 -23.90
CA ALA A 303 0.18 -30.90 -23.21
C ALA A 303 0.60 -32.08 -24.10
N SER A 304 -0.33 -32.60 -24.90
CA SER A 304 -0.05 -33.66 -25.85
C SER A 304 0.63 -33.09 -27.10
N ASN A 305 1.85 -33.51 -27.36
CA ASN A 305 2.54 -33.14 -28.60
C ASN A 305 1.83 -33.67 -29.87
N SER A 306 0.91 -34.65 -29.74
CA SER A 306 0.11 -35.10 -30.88
C SER A 306 -0.86 -34.05 -31.41
N LEU A 307 -1.20 -33.06 -30.57
CA LEU A 307 -2.11 -31.96 -30.90
C LEU A 307 -1.36 -30.69 -31.33
N SER A 308 -0.03 -30.64 -31.15
CA SER A 308 0.81 -29.53 -31.61
C SER A 308 0.69 -29.35 -33.13
N GLY A 309 0.32 -28.13 -33.56
CA GLY A 309 0.10 -27.76 -34.97
C GLY A 309 -1.33 -28.01 -35.48
N VAL A 310 -2.18 -28.70 -34.70
CA VAL A 310 -3.61 -28.89 -35.04
C VAL A 310 -4.46 -27.69 -34.57
N HIS A 311 -3.98 -26.97 -33.56
CA HIS A 311 -4.57 -25.78 -32.96
C HIS A 311 -3.75 -24.49 -33.19
N ASP A 312 -3.00 -24.42 -34.30
CA ASP A 312 -2.49 -23.12 -34.81
C ASP A 312 -3.65 -22.23 -35.33
N SER A 313 -4.88 -22.75 -35.34
CA SER A 313 -6.12 -22.07 -35.61
C SER A 313 -6.73 -21.44 -34.34
N GLN A 314 -7.54 -20.41 -34.54
CA GLN A 314 -8.28 -19.69 -33.49
C GLN A 314 -9.11 -20.67 -32.62
N LEU A 315 -8.85 -20.70 -31.31
CA LEU A 315 -9.57 -21.56 -30.35
C LEU A 315 -11.06 -21.16 -30.21
N TYR A 316 -11.30 -19.84 -30.20
CA TYR A 316 -12.62 -19.27 -29.98
C TYR A 316 -13.36 -19.03 -31.30
N ASN A 317 -14.48 -19.72 -31.49
CA ASN A 317 -15.28 -19.67 -32.72
C ASN A 317 -16.46 -18.69 -32.67
N GLY A 318 -16.59 -17.89 -31.60
CA GLY A 318 -17.66 -16.90 -31.47
C GLY A 318 -17.34 -15.55 -32.14
N PRO A 319 -18.19 -14.52 -31.93
CA PRO A 319 -17.99 -13.19 -32.50
C PRO A 319 -16.64 -12.58 -32.12
N SER A 320 -15.94 -11.97 -33.07
CA SER A 320 -14.63 -11.37 -32.82
C SER A 320 -14.69 -10.28 -31.74
N VAL A 321 -13.67 -10.25 -30.88
CA VAL A 321 -13.50 -9.24 -29.82
C VAL A 321 -12.19 -8.48 -30.02
N PRO A 322 -12.12 -7.18 -29.71
CA PRO A 322 -10.90 -6.39 -29.83
C PRO A 322 -9.83 -6.85 -28.85
N ASP A 323 -8.57 -6.74 -29.26
CA ASP A 323 -7.42 -7.01 -28.40
C ASP A 323 -7.05 -5.76 -27.58
N VAL A 324 -7.68 -5.62 -26.41
CA VAL A 324 -7.46 -4.47 -25.51
C VAL A 324 -6.01 -4.39 -25.03
N LEU A 325 -5.32 -5.53 -24.89
CA LEU A 325 -3.93 -5.57 -24.43
C LEU A 325 -2.96 -4.92 -25.44
N THR A 326 -3.37 -4.69 -26.69
CA THR A 326 -2.55 -3.95 -27.66
C THR A 326 -2.66 -2.43 -27.54
N LEU A 327 -3.59 -1.92 -26.72
CA LEU A 327 -3.89 -0.51 -26.62
C LEU A 327 -3.01 0.19 -25.57
N LYS A 328 -2.14 1.10 -26.02
CA LYS A 328 -1.23 1.86 -25.14
C LYS A 328 -1.95 2.71 -24.10
N LYS A 329 -2.99 3.45 -24.48
CA LYS A 329 -3.67 4.39 -23.58
C LYS A 329 -4.34 3.68 -22.39
N PRO A 330 -5.17 2.64 -22.58
CA PRO A 330 -5.74 1.90 -21.46
C PRO A 330 -4.69 1.21 -20.57
N ARG A 331 -3.63 0.63 -21.16
CA ARG A 331 -2.52 0.06 -20.41
C ARG A 331 -1.83 1.10 -19.51
N ARG A 332 -1.55 2.29 -20.06
CA ARG A 332 -0.98 3.41 -19.29
C ARG A 332 -1.89 3.81 -18.13
N LEU A 333 -3.19 3.98 -18.38
CA LEU A 333 -4.16 4.35 -17.33
C LEU A 333 -4.21 3.35 -16.17
N ILE A 334 -4.24 2.05 -16.47
CA ILE A 334 -4.29 1.03 -15.41
C ILE A 334 -2.94 0.87 -14.71
N SER A 335 -1.83 1.09 -15.41
CA SER A 335 -0.48 1.12 -14.81
C SER A 335 -0.34 2.28 -13.83
N GLU A 336 -0.65 3.51 -14.24
CA GLU A 336 -0.60 4.70 -13.38
C GLU A 336 -1.49 4.51 -12.15
N PHE A 337 -2.71 3.98 -12.33
CA PHE A 337 -3.59 3.64 -11.22
C PHE A 337 -2.98 2.60 -10.26
N THR A 338 -2.28 1.60 -10.79
CA THR A 338 -1.62 0.57 -9.99
C THR A 338 -0.43 1.15 -9.22
N ASP A 339 0.33 2.06 -9.83
CA ASP A 339 1.45 2.74 -9.18
C ASP A 339 0.98 3.57 -7.99
N GLU A 340 -0.10 4.34 -8.14
CA GLU A 340 -0.71 5.11 -7.05
C GLU A 340 -1.17 4.21 -5.88
N VAL A 341 -1.80 3.07 -6.17
CA VAL A 341 -2.20 2.09 -5.15
C VAL A 341 -0.98 1.50 -4.44
N MET A 342 0.09 1.23 -5.18
CA MET A 342 1.35 0.73 -4.63
C MET A 342 2.08 1.77 -3.78
N ASP A 343 2.01 3.06 -4.13
CA ASP A 343 2.59 4.18 -3.37
C ASP A 343 1.86 4.38 -2.04
N GLU A 344 0.53 4.35 -2.05
CA GLU A 344 -0.27 4.46 -0.83
C GLU A 344 0.03 3.31 0.15
N LEU A 345 0.39 2.14 -0.36
CA LEU A 345 0.73 0.96 0.45
C LEU A 345 2.22 0.89 0.85
N ASP A 346 3.09 1.71 0.29
CA ASP A 346 4.54 1.52 0.38
C ASP A 346 5.07 1.65 1.82
N SER A 347 4.59 2.64 2.56
CA SER A 347 4.98 2.84 3.97
C SER A 347 4.62 1.64 4.84
N TYR A 348 3.42 1.07 4.65
CA TYR A 348 2.98 -0.14 5.32
C TYR A 348 3.84 -1.35 4.92
N SER A 349 4.11 -1.51 3.62
CA SER A 349 4.94 -2.62 3.13
C SER A 349 6.36 -2.57 3.71
N ARG A 350 6.98 -1.38 3.78
CA ARG A 350 8.29 -1.21 4.40
C ARG A 350 8.29 -1.60 5.88
N PHE A 351 7.22 -1.28 6.61
CA PHE A 351 7.05 -1.70 8.00
C PHE A 351 6.96 -3.23 8.14
N VAL A 352 6.07 -3.87 7.38
CA VAL A 352 5.94 -5.35 7.38
C VAL A 352 7.24 -6.03 6.94
N GLY A 353 8.02 -5.41 6.05
CA GLY A 353 9.32 -5.91 5.62
C GLY A 353 10.35 -5.98 6.75
N ARG A 354 10.32 -5.04 7.70
CA ARG A 354 11.20 -5.00 8.87
C ARG A 354 10.68 -5.87 10.02
N GLU A 355 9.37 -5.85 10.25
CA GLU A 355 8.72 -6.50 11.39
C GLU A 355 7.52 -7.34 10.93
N LYS A 356 7.78 -8.54 10.42
CA LYS A 356 6.73 -9.42 9.86
C LYS A 356 5.66 -9.79 10.88
N GLU A 357 6.04 -10.05 12.13
CA GLU A 357 5.12 -10.44 13.22
C GLU A 357 4.20 -9.29 13.67
N SER A 358 4.60 -8.05 13.37
CA SER A 358 3.83 -6.83 13.69
C SER A 358 2.73 -6.54 12.65
N ARG A 359 2.53 -7.40 11.63
CA ARG A 359 1.41 -7.26 10.67
C ARG A 359 0.07 -7.19 11.44
N GLY A 360 -0.73 -6.17 11.14
CA GLY A 360 -2.02 -5.94 11.80
C GLY A 360 -1.95 -5.45 13.26
N SER A 361 -0.76 -5.08 13.76
CA SER A 361 -0.62 -4.44 15.08
C SER A 361 -1.16 -3.00 15.08
N PHE A 362 -1.26 -2.38 16.26
CA PHE A 362 -1.70 -1.00 16.38
C PHE A 362 -0.71 -0.01 15.72
N GLN A 363 0.60 -0.30 15.73
CA GLN A 363 1.60 0.44 14.95
C GLN A 363 1.34 0.34 13.44
N ALA A 364 1.01 -0.88 12.97
CA ALA A 364 0.77 -1.13 11.56
C ALA A 364 -0.45 -0.35 11.05
N LEU A 365 -1.45 -0.15 11.91
CA LEU A 365 -2.65 0.63 11.62
C LEU A 365 -2.35 2.09 11.26
N ALA A 366 -1.35 2.70 11.91
CA ALA A 366 -0.92 4.08 11.61
C ALA A 366 -0.53 4.26 10.14
N LEU A 367 0.12 3.24 9.58
CA LEU A 367 0.64 3.22 8.22
C LEU A 367 -0.37 2.63 7.22
N MET A 368 -1.50 2.09 7.71
CA MET A 368 -2.48 1.44 6.86
C MET A 368 -3.39 2.47 6.15
N PRO A 369 -3.66 2.29 4.85
CA PRO A 369 -4.64 3.10 4.13
C PRO A 369 -6.04 3.02 4.77
N LYS A 370 -6.71 4.18 4.94
CA LYS A 370 -8.02 4.28 5.63
C LYS A 370 -9.09 3.35 5.05
N PRO A 371 -9.21 3.15 3.72
CA PRO A 371 -10.25 2.28 3.15
C PRO A 371 -10.15 0.80 3.57
N ILE A 372 -8.96 0.33 3.97
CA ILE A 372 -8.72 -1.08 4.33
C ILE A 372 -8.29 -1.28 5.78
N SER A 373 -8.21 -0.22 6.57
CA SER A 373 -7.65 -0.26 7.93
C SER A 373 -8.36 -1.26 8.86
N LYS A 374 -9.68 -1.39 8.71
CA LYS A 374 -10.49 -2.34 9.49
C LYS A 374 -10.43 -3.78 9.00
N LEU A 375 -10.02 -4.02 7.75
CA LEU A 375 -10.03 -5.36 7.16
C LEU A 375 -8.86 -6.23 7.65
N PHE A 376 -7.75 -5.59 8.05
CA PHE A 376 -6.51 -6.27 8.41
C PHE A 376 -6.06 -5.97 9.85
N GLU A 377 -6.94 -5.41 10.68
CA GLU A 377 -6.65 -5.22 12.11
C GLU A 377 -6.74 -6.57 12.85
N LYS A 378 -5.82 -6.79 13.80
CA LYS A 378 -5.89 -7.95 14.69
C LYS A 378 -7.08 -7.83 15.66
N PRO A 379 -7.65 -8.95 16.15
CA PRO A 379 -8.75 -8.92 17.12
C PRO A 379 -8.45 -8.10 18.38
N GLU A 380 -7.20 -8.11 18.85
CA GLU A 380 -6.76 -7.34 20.02
C GLU A 380 -6.81 -5.83 19.76
N VAL A 381 -6.49 -5.40 18.54
CA VAL A 381 -6.59 -3.99 18.11
C VAL A 381 -8.05 -3.56 18.02
N ALA A 382 -8.92 -4.41 17.47
CA ALA A 382 -10.35 -4.15 17.42
C ALA A 382 -10.95 -4.01 18.84
N ALA A 383 -10.61 -4.93 19.74
CA ALA A 383 -11.04 -4.90 21.14
C ALA A 383 -10.50 -3.68 21.89
N PHE A 384 -9.25 -3.27 21.62
CA PHE A 384 -8.70 -2.05 22.19
C PHE A 384 -9.43 -0.80 21.70
N ARG A 385 -9.75 -0.72 20.41
CA ARG A 385 -10.56 0.37 19.86
C ARG A 385 -11.93 0.44 20.53
N GLU A 386 -12.62 -0.69 20.70
CA GLU A 386 -13.91 -0.75 21.39
C GLU A 386 -13.78 -0.26 22.84
N LYS A 387 -12.77 -0.74 23.58
CA LYS A 387 -12.46 -0.28 24.94
C LYS A 387 -12.23 1.24 25.02
N LEU A 388 -11.56 1.84 24.04
CA LEU A 388 -11.36 3.29 23.98
C LEU A 388 -12.68 4.05 23.76
N PHE A 389 -13.54 3.57 22.85
CA PHE A 389 -14.84 4.19 22.60
C PHE A 389 -15.82 4.00 23.78
N GLU A 390 -15.80 2.85 24.44
CA GLU A 390 -16.55 2.60 25.68
C GLU A 390 -16.11 3.55 26.79
N ARG A 391 -14.80 3.77 26.92
CA ARG A 391 -14.25 4.71 27.90
C ARG A 391 -14.67 6.14 27.62
N LEU A 392 -14.78 6.52 26.34
CA LEU A 392 -15.25 7.83 25.90
C LEU A 392 -16.76 8.00 26.17
N GLY A 393 -17.55 6.94 25.99
CA GLY A 393 -18.99 6.94 26.27
C GLY A 393 -19.73 8.01 25.47
N THR A 394 -20.55 8.83 26.14
CA THR A 394 -21.23 9.99 25.53
C THR A 394 -20.41 11.27 25.58
N GLU A 395 -19.32 11.30 26.36
CA GLU A 395 -18.45 12.46 26.51
C GLU A 395 -17.55 12.63 25.28
N ASP A 396 -17.14 13.86 24.96
CA ASP A 396 -16.24 14.15 23.83
C ASP A 396 -14.76 13.96 24.16
N ILE A 397 -14.43 13.91 25.45
CA ILE A 397 -13.08 13.81 25.99
C ILE A 397 -13.08 12.81 27.15
N ALA A 398 -12.09 11.92 27.22
CA ALA A 398 -11.91 11.04 28.37
C ALA A 398 -10.44 10.79 28.68
N GLU A 399 -10.14 10.62 29.97
CA GLU A 399 -8.82 10.20 30.44
C GLU A 399 -8.65 8.68 30.35
N ILE A 400 -7.48 8.26 29.86
CA ILE A 400 -7.04 6.86 29.84
C ILE A 400 -5.71 6.69 30.60
N PRO A 401 -5.51 5.55 31.28
CA PRO A 401 -4.22 5.22 31.85
C PRO A 401 -3.14 5.11 30.76
N GLY A 402 -1.94 5.67 31.01
CA GLY A 402 -0.79 5.53 30.10
C GLY A 402 -0.48 4.06 29.79
N GLN A 403 -0.63 3.17 30.77
CA GLN A 403 -0.48 1.72 30.61
C GLN A 403 -1.29 1.13 29.44
N TRP A 404 -2.51 1.60 29.17
CA TRP A 404 -3.32 1.09 28.07
C TRP A 404 -2.65 1.30 26.70
N ILE A 405 -1.95 2.42 26.54
CA ILE A 405 -1.21 2.72 25.32
C ILE A 405 -0.02 1.76 25.16
N PHE A 406 0.78 1.57 26.21
CA PHE A 406 2.01 0.78 26.15
C PHE A 406 1.74 -0.73 26.06
N GLU A 407 0.59 -1.21 26.56
CA GLU A 407 0.14 -2.60 26.38
C GLU A 407 -0.15 -2.93 24.91
N GLN A 408 -0.64 -1.96 24.13
CA GLN A 408 -1.08 -2.16 22.75
C GLN A 408 -0.09 -1.61 21.71
N PHE A 409 0.83 -0.76 22.16
CA PHE A 409 1.88 -0.16 21.36
C PHE A 409 3.23 -0.44 22.03
N PRO A 410 3.79 -1.67 21.87
CA PRO A 410 5.14 -1.96 22.32
C PRO A 410 6.15 -0.98 21.69
N THR A 411 7.06 -0.51 22.51
CA THR A 411 8.09 0.48 22.17
C THR A 411 9.48 -0.13 22.35
N GLY A 412 10.50 0.49 21.75
CA GLY A 412 11.89 0.06 21.95
C GLY A 412 12.40 0.20 23.39
N LYS A 413 11.72 0.99 24.24
CA LYS A 413 12.04 1.16 25.67
C LYS A 413 10.77 1.05 26.51
N PRO A 414 10.70 0.15 27.52
CA PRO A 414 9.44 -0.21 28.20
C PRO A 414 8.57 0.96 28.67
N ASP A 415 9.18 2.06 29.14
CA ASP A 415 8.47 3.15 29.80
C ASP A 415 8.44 4.46 28.99
N GLN A 416 9.04 4.49 27.79
CA GLN A 416 9.23 5.72 27.01
C GLN A 416 9.10 5.53 25.51
N MET A 417 8.55 6.56 24.85
CA MET A 417 8.48 6.63 23.40
C MET A 417 9.58 7.52 22.79
N THR A 418 10.15 7.06 21.67
CA THR A 418 10.87 7.92 20.74
C THR A 418 9.90 8.91 20.07
N LYS A 419 10.43 9.97 19.43
CA LYS A 419 9.59 10.92 18.69
C LYS A 419 8.83 10.22 17.55
N LYS A 420 9.49 9.29 16.85
CA LYS A 420 8.89 8.52 15.74
C LYS A 420 7.73 7.63 16.22
N GLU A 421 7.91 6.91 17.33
CA GLU A 421 6.85 6.08 17.92
C GLU A 421 5.64 6.92 18.37
N ALA A 422 5.87 8.07 19.01
CA ALA A 422 4.78 8.95 19.44
C ALA A 422 4.00 9.55 18.24
N VAL A 423 4.68 9.85 17.13
CA VAL A 423 4.00 10.26 15.88
C VAL A 423 3.14 9.13 15.32
N LEU A 424 3.69 7.90 15.23
CA LEU A 424 2.95 6.74 14.75
C LEU A 424 1.75 6.42 15.64
N LEU A 425 1.89 6.53 16.96
CA LEU A 425 0.78 6.37 17.89
C LEU A 425 -0.34 7.38 17.58
N ALA A 426 0.00 8.66 17.46
CA ALA A 426 -0.97 9.70 17.19
C ALA A 426 -1.69 9.44 15.84
N GLN A 427 -0.95 9.03 14.81
CA GLN A 427 -1.53 8.61 13.52
C GLN A 427 -2.44 7.38 13.66
N ALA A 428 -2.10 6.39 14.49
CA ALA A 428 -2.96 5.22 14.73
C ALA A 428 -4.29 5.63 15.39
N PHE A 429 -4.26 6.53 16.36
CA PHE A 429 -5.47 7.10 16.97
C PHE A 429 -6.31 7.86 15.92
N GLU A 430 -5.68 8.67 15.06
CA GLU A 430 -6.38 9.39 13.99
C GLU A 430 -7.10 8.42 13.03
N LYS A 431 -6.49 7.28 12.70
CA LYS A 431 -7.07 6.24 11.82
C LYS A 431 -8.32 5.60 12.40
N ILE A 432 -8.47 5.57 13.72
CA ILE A 432 -9.67 5.08 14.40
C ILE A 432 -10.66 6.20 14.75
N GLY A 433 -10.39 7.44 14.36
CA GLY A 433 -11.28 8.59 14.59
C GLY A 433 -11.13 9.24 15.98
N LEU A 434 -9.99 9.02 16.64
CA LEU A 434 -9.69 9.60 17.94
C LEU A 434 -8.44 10.48 17.86
N GLY A 435 -8.42 11.54 18.65
CA GLY A 435 -7.19 12.25 18.99
C GLY A 435 -6.64 11.74 20.32
N VAL A 436 -5.32 11.88 20.53
CA VAL A 436 -4.65 11.53 21.79
C VAL A 436 -3.77 12.69 22.24
N VAL A 437 -3.74 12.96 23.53
CA VAL A 437 -2.91 13.95 24.20
C VAL A 437 -2.13 13.25 25.31
N PRO A 438 -0.80 13.42 25.40
CA PRO A 438 0.01 14.36 24.63
C PRO A 438 0.28 13.89 23.20
N ASP A 439 0.18 14.81 22.25
CA ASP A 439 0.55 14.62 20.84
C ASP A 439 1.84 15.36 20.54
N VAL A 440 2.90 14.60 20.24
CA VAL A 440 4.23 15.17 20.00
C VAL A 440 4.27 16.11 18.80
N ARG A 441 3.34 15.96 17.84
CA ARG A 441 3.26 16.82 16.65
C ARG A 441 2.77 18.22 17.00
N PHE A 442 1.93 18.34 18.02
CA PHE A 442 1.27 19.59 18.41
C PHE A 442 1.95 20.26 19.60
N THR A 443 2.39 19.49 20.60
CA THR A 443 2.84 20.06 21.88
C THR A 443 4.28 19.71 22.23
N ASN A 444 4.96 18.90 21.40
CA ASN A 444 6.30 18.33 21.65
C ASN A 444 6.40 17.45 22.92
N HIS A 445 5.28 17.11 23.57
CA HIS A 445 5.22 16.16 24.68
C HIS A 445 4.87 14.76 24.15
N LYS A 446 5.31 13.72 24.85
CA LYS A 446 5.08 12.32 24.46
C LYS A 446 4.33 11.58 25.56
N PRO A 447 3.50 10.59 25.23
CA PRO A 447 2.90 9.73 26.24
C PRO A 447 3.99 8.99 27.03
N THR A 448 3.73 8.76 28.31
CA THR A 448 4.62 7.99 29.20
C THR A 448 3.80 6.94 29.94
N LEU A 449 4.44 5.87 30.39
CA LEU A 449 3.74 4.76 31.06
C LEU A 449 3.07 5.21 32.38
N ALA A 450 3.75 6.10 33.11
CA ALA A 450 3.34 6.53 34.46
C ALA A 450 2.26 7.61 34.47
N GLN A 451 2.10 8.37 33.38
CA GLN A 451 1.17 9.50 33.31
C GLN A 451 -0.08 9.14 32.50
N PRO A 452 -1.25 9.67 32.87
CA PRO A 452 -2.45 9.50 32.06
C PRO A 452 -2.31 10.21 30.71
N ALA A 453 -3.04 9.69 29.72
CA ALA A 453 -3.27 10.34 28.45
C ALA A 453 -4.74 10.72 28.34
N VAL A 454 -5.06 11.70 27.50
CA VAL A 454 -6.43 12.13 27.23
C VAL A 454 -6.76 11.81 25.78
N ILE A 455 -7.90 11.17 25.56
CA ILE A 455 -8.43 10.87 24.23
C ILE A 455 -9.65 11.74 23.97
N PHE A 456 -9.90 12.07 22.70
CA PHE A 456 -11.04 12.87 22.29
C PHE A 456 -11.56 12.45 20.91
N ARG A 457 -12.82 12.75 20.60
CA ARG A 457 -13.37 12.51 19.25
C ARG A 457 -12.68 13.41 18.22
N LEU A 458 -12.08 12.81 17.20
CA LEU A 458 -11.47 13.58 16.13
C LEU A 458 -12.48 13.84 15.02
N ARG A 459 -12.66 15.11 14.66
CA ARG A 459 -13.51 15.49 13.51
C ARG A 459 -12.88 15.01 12.21
N GLU A 460 -13.72 14.63 11.25
CA GLU A 460 -13.25 14.33 9.91
C GLU A 460 -12.66 15.59 9.27
N GLY A 461 -11.45 15.46 8.70
CA GLY A 461 -10.71 16.59 8.14
C GLY A 461 -9.95 17.45 9.15
N ALA A 462 -9.89 17.07 10.43
CA ALA A 462 -9.06 17.77 11.40
C ALA A 462 -7.57 17.78 10.98
N PRO A 463 -6.83 18.86 11.23
CA PRO A 463 -5.43 18.96 10.82
C PRO A 463 -4.54 17.97 11.57
N SER A 464 -3.53 17.44 10.88
CA SER A 464 -2.54 16.51 11.45
C SER A 464 -1.25 17.20 11.92
N ALA A 465 -1.17 18.53 11.74
CA ALA A 465 -0.07 19.40 12.17
C ALA A 465 -0.64 20.69 12.77
N PRO A 466 0.07 21.32 13.72
CA PRO A 466 -0.42 22.55 14.37
C PRO A 466 -0.36 23.75 13.43
N SER A 467 -1.38 24.61 13.51
CA SER A 467 -1.33 25.98 12.98
C SER A 467 -0.50 26.92 13.86
N LYS A 468 -0.13 28.10 13.35
CA LYS A 468 0.56 29.14 14.14
C LYS A 468 -0.32 29.58 15.32
N GLU A 469 -1.62 29.69 15.07
CA GLU A 469 -2.67 30.04 16.02
C GLU A 469 -2.72 29.02 17.16
N PHE A 470 -2.68 27.72 16.82
CA PHE A 470 -2.65 26.64 17.82
C PHE A 470 -1.36 26.67 18.64
N GLU A 471 -0.20 26.88 18.03
CA GLU A 471 1.07 26.95 18.76
C GLU A 471 1.06 28.07 19.81
N LEU A 472 0.50 29.23 19.46
CA LEU A 472 0.31 30.35 20.39
C LEU A 472 -0.72 30.01 21.47
N ALA A 473 -1.87 29.43 21.10
CA ALA A 473 -2.90 29.02 22.04
C ALA A 473 -2.35 28.05 23.10
N ALA A 474 -1.61 27.03 22.65
CA ALA A 474 -1.01 26.02 23.53
C ALA A 474 0.10 26.61 24.41
N LEU A 475 0.86 27.61 23.92
CA LEU A 475 1.83 28.33 24.73
C LEU A 475 1.13 29.15 25.83
N LEU A 476 0.14 29.95 25.45
CA LEU A 476 -0.63 30.78 26.36
C LEU A 476 -1.31 29.93 27.42
N MET A 477 -1.98 28.84 27.01
CA MET A 477 -2.62 27.89 27.92
C MET A 477 -1.64 27.33 28.95
N ARG A 478 -0.45 26.87 28.51
CA ARG A 478 0.58 26.36 29.42
C ARG A 478 1.05 27.43 30.41
N LEU A 479 1.27 28.66 29.94
CA LEU A 479 1.69 29.77 30.79
C LEU A 479 0.59 30.15 31.81
N SER A 480 -0.67 30.17 31.39
CA SER A 480 -1.81 30.45 32.27
C SER A 480 -1.95 29.39 33.36
N ILE A 481 -1.85 28.11 33.01
CA ILE A 481 -1.87 27.01 33.99
C ILE A 481 -0.71 27.09 34.96
N MET A 482 0.48 27.52 34.52
CA MET A 482 1.61 27.75 35.44
C MET A 482 1.36 28.86 36.45
N VAL A 483 0.55 29.87 36.11
CA VAL A 483 0.16 30.93 37.04
C VAL A 483 -0.89 30.41 38.01
N ALA A 484 -1.93 29.76 37.49
CA ALA A 484 -3.00 29.18 38.29
C ALA A 484 -2.50 28.09 39.27
N ASP A 485 -1.62 27.17 38.83
CA ASP A 485 -1.06 26.09 39.68
C ASP A 485 0.01 26.57 40.68
N SER A 486 0.13 27.88 40.94
CA SER A 486 1.18 28.42 41.82
C SER A 486 0.90 28.22 43.31
N ASP A 487 -0.36 27.96 43.67
CA ASP A 487 -0.80 27.59 45.02
C ASP A 487 -0.99 26.06 45.19
N GLY A 488 -1.07 25.32 44.09
CA GLY A 488 -1.19 23.87 44.01
C GLY A 488 -2.60 23.33 43.74
N GLU A 489 -3.60 24.19 43.53
CA GLU A 489 -4.96 23.82 43.14
C GLU A 489 -5.47 24.73 42.01
N ILE A 490 -5.87 24.17 40.88
CA ILE A 490 -6.50 24.94 39.79
C ILE A 490 -8.01 24.95 40.00
N SER A 491 -8.62 26.15 39.99
CA SER A 491 -10.06 26.31 40.15
C SER A 491 -10.81 25.90 38.86
N SER A 492 -11.99 25.29 38.99
CA SER A 492 -12.81 24.94 37.82
C SER A 492 -13.34 26.18 37.07
N GLU A 493 -13.39 27.33 37.75
CA GLU A 493 -13.83 28.60 37.17
C GLU A 493 -12.73 29.22 36.29
N GLU A 494 -11.47 29.11 36.71
CA GLU A 494 -10.28 29.51 35.95
C GLU A 494 -10.11 28.66 34.68
N GLU A 495 -10.29 27.34 34.78
CA GLU A 495 -10.20 26.42 33.64
C GLU A 495 -11.25 26.78 32.57
N GLN A 496 -12.50 27.01 32.97
CA GLN A 496 -13.57 27.43 32.05
C GLN A 496 -13.38 28.84 31.49
N HIS A 497 -12.75 29.74 32.25
CA HIS A 497 -12.46 31.09 31.77
C HIS A 497 -11.36 31.05 30.71
N LEU A 498 -10.29 30.29 30.95
CA LEU A 498 -9.19 30.07 30.02
C LEU A 498 -9.69 29.42 28.72
N GLU A 499 -10.54 28.39 28.83
CA GLU A 499 -11.15 27.72 27.67
C GLU A 499 -11.99 28.69 26.81
N ARG A 500 -12.90 29.44 27.43
CA ARG A 500 -13.75 30.43 26.73
C ARG A 500 -12.92 31.55 26.08
N HIS A 501 -11.86 32.00 26.75
CA HIS A 501 -11.00 33.06 26.25
C HIS A 501 -10.18 32.59 25.03
N LEU A 502 -9.60 31.39 25.09
CA LEU A 502 -8.82 30.84 23.99
C LEU A 502 -9.67 30.50 22.76
N GLU A 503 -10.92 30.06 22.95
CA GLU A 503 -11.84 29.77 21.85
C GLU A 503 -12.38 31.00 21.13
N SER A 504 -12.54 32.12 21.85
CA SER A 504 -13.12 33.35 21.29
C SER A 504 -12.07 34.32 20.77
N GLY A 505 -10.85 34.27 21.30
CA GLY A 505 -9.76 35.18 20.93
C GLY A 505 -8.93 34.74 19.73
N LEU A 506 -8.74 33.44 19.53
CA LEU A 506 -7.88 32.89 18.48
C LEU A 506 -8.73 32.24 17.38
N GLY A 507 -8.39 32.47 16.10
CA GLY A 507 -9.10 31.96 14.93
C GLY A 507 -8.92 30.45 14.70
N LEU A 508 -8.99 29.63 15.75
CA LEU A 508 -8.70 28.21 15.72
C LEU A 508 -9.76 27.42 14.95
N GLU A 509 -9.30 26.52 14.09
CA GLU A 509 -10.14 25.55 13.43
C GLU A 509 -10.87 24.66 14.45
N ALA A 510 -12.02 24.11 14.06
CA ALA A 510 -12.83 23.32 14.97
C ALA A 510 -12.10 22.08 15.54
N GLY A 511 -11.29 21.40 14.72
CA GLY A 511 -10.49 20.26 15.19
C GLY A 511 -9.35 20.65 16.13
N GLU A 512 -8.76 21.83 15.93
CA GLU A 512 -7.72 22.37 16.81
C GLU A 512 -8.30 22.81 18.16
N ARG A 513 -9.53 23.35 18.17
CA ARG A 513 -10.26 23.67 19.41
C ARG A 513 -10.50 22.43 20.27
N ASP A 514 -11.03 21.35 19.68
CA ASP A 514 -11.25 20.09 20.42
C ASP A 514 -9.94 19.54 21.00
N ARG A 515 -8.86 19.61 20.22
CA ARG A 515 -7.51 19.19 20.66
C ARG A 515 -6.99 20.07 21.79
N LEU A 516 -7.21 21.38 21.73
CA LEU A 516 -6.78 22.32 22.76
C LEU A 516 -7.53 22.08 24.08
N ARG A 517 -8.83 21.78 24.04
CA ARG A 517 -9.60 21.36 25.22
C ARG A 517 -9.07 20.08 25.84
N ALA A 518 -8.78 19.07 25.01
CA ALA A 518 -8.16 17.84 25.51
C ALA A 518 -6.75 18.10 26.09
N HIS A 519 -6.03 19.08 25.54
CA HIS A 519 -4.73 19.51 26.08
C HIS A 519 -4.85 20.17 27.46
N LEU A 520 -5.87 21.01 27.66
CA LEU A 520 -6.17 21.64 28.95
C LEU A 520 -6.37 20.61 30.06
N GLN A 521 -7.18 19.57 29.80
CA GLN A 521 -7.42 18.50 30.79
C GLN A 521 -6.20 17.63 31.10
N TRP A 522 -5.21 17.61 30.20
CA TRP A 522 -3.98 16.84 30.37
C TRP A 522 -2.87 17.65 31.05
N LEU A 523 -2.77 18.95 30.75
CA LEU A 523 -1.67 19.83 31.16
C LEU A 523 -1.36 19.81 32.67
N PRO A 524 -2.33 19.93 33.59
CA PRO A 524 -2.07 19.91 35.03
C PRO A 524 -1.50 18.59 35.55
N LYS A 525 -1.73 17.49 34.81
CA LYS A 525 -1.40 16.13 35.24
C LYS A 525 0.05 15.77 34.94
N ASP A 526 0.65 16.38 33.92
CA ASP A 526 2.06 16.13 33.59
C ASP A 526 3.00 16.99 34.45
N ALA A 527 3.87 16.35 35.22
CA ALA A 527 4.85 17.08 36.02
C ALA A 527 5.86 17.87 35.16
N ALA A 528 6.10 17.46 33.91
CA ALA A 528 7.05 18.13 33.01
C ALA A 528 6.53 19.48 32.47
N THR A 529 5.22 19.68 32.41
CA THR A 529 4.60 20.90 31.88
C THR A 529 4.65 22.06 32.87
N ARG A 530 4.75 21.76 34.18
CA ARG A 530 4.80 22.72 35.30
C ARG A 530 6.13 23.50 35.43
N GLY A 531 7.20 23.04 34.77
CA GLY A 531 8.48 23.74 34.75
C GLY A 531 8.64 24.69 33.56
N MET A 532 9.56 25.66 33.64
CA MET A 532 9.89 26.52 32.49
C MET A 532 10.75 25.84 31.40
N THR A 533 11.02 24.55 31.54
CA THR A 533 11.84 23.78 30.59
C THR A 533 11.21 23.80 29.20
N GLY A 534 12.00 24.21 28.20
CA GLY A 534 11.60 24.27 26.80
C GLY A 534 10.82 25.52 26.37
N LEU A 535 10.44 26.41 27.30
CA LEU A 535 9.69 27.64 26.97
C LEU A 535 10.56 28.72 26.33
N LYS A 536 11.84 28.82 26.71
CA LYS A 536 12.75 29.88 26.26
C LYS A 536 12.82 29.99 24.73
N LYS A 537 13.06 28.87 24.04
CA LYS A 537 13.11 28.84 22.56
C LYS A 537 11.80 29.25 21.90
N ARG A 538 10.66 28.85 22.48
CA ARG A 538 9.33 29.19 21.95
C ARG A 538 9.03 30.68 22.11
N VAL A 539 9.40 31.26 23.25
CA VAL A 539 9.25 32.69 23.52
C VAL A 539 10.20 33.53 22.66
N GLU A 540 11.44 33.08 22.46
CA GLU A 540 12.42 33.77 21.60
C GLU A 540 11.98 33.90 20.14
N ALA A 541 11.17 32.94 19.65
CA ALA A 541 10.62 32.97 18.30
C ALA A 541 9.49 34.01 18.12
N LEU A 542 8.93 34.54 19.20
CA LEU A 542 7.87 35.54 19.17
C LEU A 542 8.44 36.95 19.06
N ASP A 543 7.74 37.83 18.36
CA ASP A 543 8.04 39.26 18.34
C ASP A 543 7.63 39.95 19.65
N ILE A 544 7.98 41.23 19.81
CA ILE A 544 7.70 41.96 21.05
C ILE A 544 6.20 42.22 21.26
N VAL A 545 5.43 42.32 20.16
CA VAL A 545 3.99 42.55 20.19
C VAL A 545 3.29 41.31 20.76
N ALA A 546 3.57 40.13 20.23
CA ALA A 546 3.02 38.87 20.73
C ALA A 546 3.43 38.58 22.18
N ARG A 547 4.69 38.86 22.55
CA ARG A 547 5.14 38.70 23.95
C ARG A 547 4.35 39.60 24.91
N THR A 548 4.12 40.86 24.52
CA THR A 548 3.34 41.82 25.32
C THR A 548 1.87 41.40 25.42
N ALA A 549 1.27 40.94 24.32
CA ALA A 549 -0.10 40.42 24.31
C ALA A 549 -0.26 39.21 25.25
N ILE A 550 0.67 38.24 25.19
CA ILE A 550 0.70 37.10 26.11
C ILE A 550 0.80 37.58 27.56
N GLY A 551 1.69 38.54 27.86
CA GLY A 551 1.84 39.11 29.20
C GLY A 551 0.53 39.72 29.74
N ASN A 552 -0.20 40.45 28.91
CA ASN A 552 -1.47 41.07 29.30
C ASN A 552 -2.57 40.03 29.57
N VAL A 553 -2.64 38.99 28.74
CA VAL A 553 -3.63 37.92 28.93
C VAL A 553 -3.34 37.13 30.21
N LEU A 554 -2.06 36.86 30.52
CA LEU A 554 -1.70 36.17 31.76
C LEU A 554 -2.16 36.92 33.02
N VAL A 555 -2.02 38.25 33.04
CA VAL A 555 -2.51 39.06 34.16
C VAL A 555 -4.03 39.07 34.21
N THR A 556 -4.70 39.08 33.06
CA THR A 556 -6.18 39.06 32.97
C THR A 556 -6.74 37.73 33.49
N VAL A 557 -6.14 36.60 33.10
CA VAL A 557 -6.56 35.27 33.55
C VAL A 557 -6.34 35.13 35.06
N ALA A 558 -5.17 35.53 35.58
CA ALA A 558 -4.91 35.50 37.03
C ALA A 558 -5.81 36.44 37.84
N SER A 559 -6.42 37.44 37.21
CA SER A 559 -7.34 38.37 37.88
C SER A 559 -8.82 37.92 37.83
N SER A 560 -9.14 36.74 37.27
CA SER A 560 -10.53 36.33 37.04
C SER A 560 -11.34 36.18 38.31
N ASP A 561 -10.69 35.75 39.40
CA ASP A 561 -11.33 35.38 40.65
C ASP A 561 -11.36 36.56 41.66
N GLY A 562 -10.83 37.72 41.23
CA GLY A 562 -10.95 39.01 41.94
C GLY A 562 -9.88 39.31 42.99
N GLU A 563 -9.04 38.33 43.35
CA GLU A 563 -7.86 38.51 44.20
C GLU A 563 -6.67 37.74 43.59
N ILE A 564 -5.55 38.43 43.34
CA ILE A 564 -4.30 37.80 42.88
C ILE A 564 -3.41 37.57 44.10
N ASP A 565 -3.00 36.34 44.34
CA ASP A 565 -2.17 36.00 45.49
C ASP A 565 -0.67 36.37 45.27
N ALA A 566 0.10 36.36 46.37
CA ALA A 566 1.52 36.74 46.31
C ALA A 566 2.42 35.76 45.52
N ARG A 567 2.06 34.48 45.45
CA ARG A 567 2.75 33.43 44.68
C ARG A 567 2.45 33.56 43.20
N GLU A 568 1.20 33.85 42.83
CA GLU A 568 0.79 34.13 41.45
C GLU A 568 1.50 35.36 40.90
N VAL A 569 1.57 36.45 41.68
CA VAL A 569 2.33 37.65 41.29
C VAL A 569 3.81 37.34 41.11
N ALA A 570 4.41 36.53 42.00
CA ALA A 570 5.80 36.11 41.87
C ALA A 570 6.02 35.26 40.61
N MET A 571 5.06 34.40 40.25
CA MET A 571 5.08 33.60 39.04
C MET A 571 4.95 34.47 37.79
N LEU A 572 3.98 35.39 37.75
CA LEU A 572 3.79 36.39 36.69
C LEU A 572 5.06 37.23 36.47
N GLN A 573 5.70 37.73 37.52
CA GLN A 573 6.96 38.45 37.40
C GLN A 573 8.06 37.61 36.75
N LYS A 574 8.13 36.32 37.07
CA LYS A 574 9.10 35.40 36.47
C LYS A 574 8.79 35.14 34.99
N LEU A 575 7.51 35.00 34.64
CA LEU A 575 7.06 34.85 33.24
C LEU A 575 7.32 36.13 32.44
N TYR A 576 7.09 37.31 33.01
CA TYR A 576 7.41 38.60 32.37
C TYR A 576 8.92 38.71 32.05
N ARG A 577 9.80 38.29 32.97
CA ARG A 577 11.25 38.21 32.68
C ARG A 577 11.55 37.23 31.54
N LEU A 578 10.85 36.09 31.48
CA LEU A 578 11.02 35.11 30.41
C LEU A 578 10.55 35.67 29.06
N LEU A 579 9.45 36.43 29.04
CA LEU A 579 8.92 37.15 27.89
C LEU A 579 9.76 38.38 27.49
N GLY A 580 10.75 38.78 28.30
CA GLY A 580 11.54 39.99 28.06
C GLY A 580 10.76 41.29 28.33
N LEU A 581 9.73 41.24 29.16
CA LEU A 581 8.90 42.37 29.59
C LEU A 581 9.33 42.87 30.98
N ASP A 582 8.99 44.12 31.32
CA ASP A 582 9.26 44.70 32.64
C ASP A 582 8.34 44.05 33.72
N PRO A 583 8.88 43.32 34.71
CA PRO A 583 8.09 42.69 35.77
C PRO A 583 7.29 43.67 36.63
N ASN A 584 7.67 44.96 36.66
CA ASN A 584 6.93 45.97 37.43
C ASN A 584 5.55 46.29 36.82
N ASN A 585 5.35 46.00 35.53
CA ASN A 585 4.07 46.21 34.85
C ASN A 585 2.96 45.30 35.38
N VAL A 586 3.31 44.15 35.98
CA VAL A 586 2.33 43.20 36.56
C VAL A 586 1.46 43.89 37.60
N TYR A 587 2.06 44.67 38.52
CA TYR A 587 1.31 45.38 39.56
C TYR A 587 0.42 46.49 39.01
N MET A 588 0.89 47.24 38.01
CA MET A 588 0.09 48.31 37.40
C MET A 588 -1.14 47.75 36.69
N GLN A 589 -0.98 46.63 35.97
CA GLN A 589 -2.09 45.98 35.26
C GLN A 589 -3.07 45.30 36.23
N ALA A 590 -2.57 44.59 37.23
CA ALA A 590 -3.42 43.99 38.28
C ALA A 590 -4.27 45.05 39.00
N HIS A 591 -3.67 46.19 39.36
CA HIS A 591 -4.43 47.30 39.98
C HIS A 591 -5.43 47.96 39.04
N ALA A 592 -5.12 48.08 37.75
CA ALA A 592 -6.06 48.63 36.77
C ALA A 592 -7.30 47.73 36.61
N ILE A 593 -7.11 46.41 36.67
CA ILE A 593 -8.20 45.42 36.60
C ILE A 593 -9.00 45.42 37.92
N ALA A 594 -8.33 45.44 39.07
CA ALA A 594 -8.97 45.49 40.39
C ALA A 594 -9.73 46.81 40.66
N ALA A 595 -9.36 47.91 39.99
CA ALA A 595 -10.07 49.19 40.05
C ALA A 595 -11.36 49.20 39.21
N ALA A 596 -11.65 48.14 38.45
CA ALA A 596 -12.94 47.94 37.82
C ALA A 596 -14.01 47.61 38.88
N PRO A 597 -15.27 48.05 38.71
CA PRO A 597 -16.30 47.89 39.74
C PRO A 597 -16.59 46.41 40.05
N VAL A 598 -16.25 45.99 41.27
CA VAL A 598 -16.47 44.65 41.82
C VAL A 598 -17.95 44.45 42.15
N THR A 599 -18.54 43.35 41.66
CA THR A 599 -19.95 43.01 41.93
C THR A 599 -20.06 42.26 43.25
N VAL A 600 -20.45 42.96 44.32
CA VAL A 600 -20.52 42.40 45.70
C VAL A 600 -21.68 41.41 45.90
N ARG A 601 -22.72 41.45 45.04
CA ARG A 601 -23.82 40.49 45.06
C ARG A 601 -24.55 40.44 43.71
N SER A 602 -24.63 39.26 43.10
CA SER A 602 -25.48 39.02 41.93
C SER A 602 -26.95 39.27 42.28
N ALA A 603 -27.71 39.92 41.38
CA ALA A 603 -29.10 40.26 41.65
C ALA A 603 -29.97 38.98 41.76
N GLN A 604 -30.50 38.72 42.96
CA GLN A 604 -31.58 37.74 43.17
C GLN A 604 -32.93 38.46 43.21
N PRO A 605 -34.01 37.86 42.69
CA PRO A 605 -35.34 38.42 42.84
C PRO A 605 -35.80 38.25 44.29
N GLN A 606 -36.10 39.38 44.94
CA GLN A 606 -36.72 39.55 46.26
C GLN A 606 -35.78 39.55 47.48
N THR A 607 -35.44 40.74 47.98
CA THR A 607 -35.94 41.33 49.25
C THR A 607 -35.58 42.82 49.30
N ASP A 608 -36.53 43.66 49.71
CA ASP A 608 -36.50 45.14 49.67
C ASP A 608 -35.66 45.81 50.80
N ASP A 609 -34.63 45.15 51.31
CA ASP A 609 -33.99 45.59 52.58
C ASP A 609 -32.78 46.52 52.43
N TYR A 610 -32.29 46.80 51.21
CA TYR A 610 -31.10 47.64 51.02
C TYR A 610 -31.31 48.71 49.93
N LYS A 611 -31.28 49.99 50.34
CA LYS A 611 -31.28 51.14 49.42
C LYS A 611 -29.86 51.42 48.92
N ILE A 612 -29.65 51.28 47.61
CA ILE A 612 -28.42 51.68 46.91
C ILE A 612 -28.30 53.22 46.93
N PRO A 613 -27.17 53.80 47.36
CA PRO A 613 -26.95 55.26 47.32
C PRO A 613 -27.05 55.81 45.89
N LYS A 614 -27.81 56.89 45.69
CA LYS A 614 -27.94 57.54 44.38
C LYS A 614 -26.65 58.29 44.02
N LYS A 615 -26.17 58.06 42.80
CA LYS A 615 -25.05 58.77 42.17
C LYS A 615 -25.31 60.29 42.16
N PRO A 616 -24.35 61.16 42.51
CA PRO A 616 -24.56 62.60 42.45
C PRO A 616 -24.50 63.07 40.98
N GLY A 617 -25.54 63.78 40.54
CA GLY A 617 -25.57 64.45 39.24
C GLY A 617 -26.41 63.73 38.17
N GLY A 618 -27.70 64.05 38.14
CA GLY A 618 -28.62 63.61 37.07
C GLY A 618 -30.03 64.07 37.39
N GLU A 619 -30.45 65.19 36.79
CA GLU A 619 -31.80 65.74 36.90
C GLU A 619 -32.84 64.73 36.39
N VAL A 620 -33.97 64.67 37.10
CA VAL A 620 -35.05 63.71 36.90
C VAL A 620 -36.08 64.32 35.95
N SER A 621 -36.34 63.68 34.82
CA SER A 621 -37.62 63.82 34.09
C SER A 621 -38.40 62.51 34.24
N GLN A 622 -39.60 62.62 34.79
CA GLN A 622 -40.49 61.49 35.09
C GLN A 622 -41.25 61.02 33.85
N GLY A 623 -41.36 59.69 33.69
CA GLY A 623 -42.49 59.03 33.02
C GLY A 623 -42.12 58.03 31.93
N GLU A 624 -41.87 56.76 32.29
CA GLU A 624 -42.27 55.52 31.58
C GLU A 624 -41.68 54.27 32.29
N PRO A 625 -42.27 53.05 32.13
CA PRO A 625 -41.92 51.85 32.93
C PRO A 625 -40.51 51.33 32.60
N PRO A 626 -39.87 50.52 33.47
CA PRO A 626 -38.45 50.22 33.36
C PRO A 626 -38.22 49.29 32.17
N ARG A 627 -37.81 49.86 31.04
CA ARG A 627 -37.09 49.10 30.02
C ARG A 627 -35.77 48.69 30.66
N VAL A 628 -35.45 47.39 30.62
CA VAL A 628 -34.10 46.89 30.91
C VAL A 628 -33.18 47.53 29.87
N ALA A 629 -32.70 48.73 30.17
CA ALA A 629 -31.71 49.43 29.38
C ALA A 629 -30.39 48.76 29.71
N LEU A 630 -29.95 47.88 28.81
CA LEU A 630 -28.56 47.45 28.78
C LEU A 630 -27.71 48.73 28.80
N ASP A 631 -26.84 48.87 29.80
CA ASP A 631 -25.90 49.98 29.87
C ASP A 631 -24.99 49.88 28.64
N GLU A 632 -25.34 50.62 27.59
CA GLU A 632 -24.60 50.60 26.34
C GLU A 632 -23.14 51.00 26.53
N ALA A 633 -22.80 51.75 27.59
CA ALA A 633 -21.40 52.07 27.90
C ALA A 633 -20.69 50.90 28.58
N ALA A 634 -21.36 50.10 29.41
CA ALA A 634 -20.78 48.86 29.96
C ALA A 634 -20.69 47.75 28.92
N LEU A 635 -21.69 47.65 28.04
CA LEU A 635 -21.73 46.68 26.95
C LEU A 635 -20.76 47.05 25.84
N SER A 636 -20.60 48.35 25.53
CA SER A 636 -19.54 48.85 24.66
C SER A 636 -18.17 48.68 25.28
N ARG A 637 -17.99 48.81 26.61
CA ARG A 637 -16.69 48.50 27.26
C ARG A 637 -16.35 47.02 27.16
N LYS A 638 -17.26 46.11 27.53
CA LYS A 638 -16.99 44.67 27.37
C LYS A 638 -16.82 44.26 25.91
N ARG A 639 -17.58 44.84 24.97
CA ARG A 639 -17.38 44.63 23.53
C ARG A 639 -16.06 45.23 23.06
N HIS A 640 -15.67 46.40 23.55
CA HIS A 640 -14.42 47.06 23.20
C HIS A 640 -13.20 46.30 23.74
N ASP A 641 -13.24 45.77 24.96
CA ASP A 641 -12.17 44.93 25.51
C ASP A 641 -12.06 43.61 24.73
N THR A 642 -13.21 43.00 24.39
CA THR A 642 -13.26 41.79 23.56
C THR A 642 -12.80 42.07 22.12
N GLU A 643 -13.16 43.22 21.55
CA GLU A 643 -12.76 43.65 20.20
C GLU A 643 -11.32 44.12 20.13
N GLN A 644 -10.79 44.75 21.18
CA GLN A 644 -9.40 45.20 21.27
C GLN A 644 -8.45 44.02 21.42
N VAL A 645 -8.83 43.00 22.21
CA VAL A 645 -8.10 41.72 22.28
C VAL A 645 -8.22 40.95 20.97
N LYS A 646 -9.43 40.91 20.36
CA LYS A 646 -9.62 40.32 19.02
C LYS A 646 -8.80 41.03 17.93
N ALA A 647 -8.66 42.35 18.00
CA ALA A 647 -7.84 43.14 17.09
C ALA A 647 -6.34 42.94 17.33
N LEU A 648 -5.90 42.84 18.60
CA LEU A 648 -4.51 42.54 18.99
C LEU A 648 -4.08 41.12 18.60
N LEU A 649 -4.98 40.15 18.73
CA LEU A 649 -4.75 38.79 18.25
C LEU A 649 -4.80 38.77 16.71
N SER A 650 -5.77 39.43 16.07
CA SER A 650 -5.85 39.54 14.61
C SER A 650 -4.63 40.19 13.97
N SER A 651 -4.01 41.18 14.62
CA SER A 651 -2.77 41.82 14.14
C SER A 651 -1.54 40.92 14.26
N ILE A 652 -1.57 39.92 15.15
CA ILE A 652 -0.53 38.88 15.26
C ILE A 652 -0.65 37.84 14.13
N PHE A 653 -1.83 37.73 13.49
CA PHE A 653 -2.14 36.75 12.44
C PHE A 653 -2.20 37.32 11.02
N SER A 654 -1.98 38.63 10.86
CA SER A 654 -1.95 39.28 9.54
C SER A 654 -0.50 39.33 9.05
N ASP A 655 0.00 38.24 8.45
CA ASP A 655 1.23 38.28 7.66
C ASP A 655 0.94 38.99 6.32
N GLU A 656 0.83 40.31 6.33
CA GLU A 656 1.02 41.13 5.12
C GLU A 656 1.62 42.50 5.52
N PRO A 657 2.87 42.76 5.15
CA PRO A 657 3.21 43.96 4.43
C PRO A 657 3.07 43.68 2.93
N GLU A 658 2.21 44.44 2.25
CA GLU A 658 2.38 44.72 0.83
C GLU A 658 3.83 45.19 0.62
N GLU A 659 4.67 44.35 0.02
CA GLU A 659 5.96 44.79 -0.48
C GLU A 659 5.72 45.53 -1.80
N GLU A 660 5.74 46.86 -1.71
CA GLU A 660 6.11 47.71 -2.82
C GLU A 660 7.47 47.24 -3.39
N GLU A 661 7.50 47.02 -4.70
CA GLU A 661 8.71 46.72 -5.45
C GLU A 661 9.80 47.77 -5.17
N ILE A 662 10.82 47.40 -4.41
CA ILE A 662 12.09 48.13 -4.34
C ILE A 662 13.20 47.19 -4.81
N GLU A 663 13.66 47.45 -6.04
CA GLU A 663 14.90 46.91 -6.59
C GLU A 663 16.07 47.15 -5.63
N ILE A 664 16.69 46.07 -5.14
CA ILE A 664 18.01 46.11 -4.54
C ILE A 664 18.96 45.25 -5.38
N LYS A 665 19.78 45.94 -6.18
CA LYS A 665 21.02 45.44 -6.79
C LYS A 665 21.96 44.96 -5.68
N VAL A 666 22.22 43.66 -5.63
CA VAL A 666 23.36 43.11 -4.89
C VAL A 666 24.38 42.58 -5.89
N LEU A 667 25.56 43.19 -5.84
CA LEU A 667 26.77 42.78 -6.55
C LEU A 667 27.14 41.36 -6.13
N SER A 668 26.89 40.39 -7.00
CA SER A 668 27.49 39.07 -6.93
C SER A 668 28.90 39.13 -7.49
N ASN A 669 29.89 38.80 -6.64
CA ASN A 669 31.17 38.33 -7.12
C ASN A 669 30.94 37.00 -7.84
N GLU A 670 31.23 37.00 -9.14
CA GLU A 670 31.30 35.79 -9.94
C GLU A 670 32.39 34.86 -9.41
N THR A 671 31.97 33.70 -8.90
CA THR A 671 32.54 32.43 -9.35
C THR A 671 31.37 31.47 -9.47
N SER A 672 30.85 31.35 -10.69
CA SER A 672 29.72 30.51 -11.07
C SER A 672 29.98 29.05 -10.70
N ASN A 673 29.36 28.60 -9.61
CA ASN A 673 29.13 27.19 -9.32
C ASN A 673 27.63 26.93 -9.48
N SER A 674 27.21 26.55 -10.70
CA SER A 674 25.89 25.99 -10.93
C SER A 674 25.76 24.69 -10.12
N SER A 675 24.83 24.67 -9.16
CA SER A 675 24.39 23.44 -8.52
C SER A 675 23.77 22.53 -9.57
N ILE A 676 24.12 21.24 -9.55
CA ILE A 676 23.45 20.23 -10.38
C ILE A 676 22.02 20.09 -9.82
N ALA A 677 21.01 20.00 -10.69
CA ALA A 677 19.63 19.87 -10.25
C ALA A 677 19.49 18.67 -9.29
N GLY A 678 18.76 18.85 -8.18
CA GLY A 678 18.57 17.80 -7.17
C GLY A 678 19.72 17.59 -6.19
N LEU A 679 20.86 18.29 -6.33
CA LEU A 679 22.02 18.17 -5.43
C LEU A 679 22.38 19.49 -4.74
N ASP A 680 22.85 19.40 -3.50
CA ASP A 680 23.45 20.53 -2.79
C ASP A 680 24.84 20.89 -3.35
N SER A 681 25.45 21.95 -2.80
CA SER A 681 26.75 22.44 -3.29
C SER A 681 27.88 21.43 -3.14
N GLU A 682 27.90 20.68 -2.05
CA GLU A 682 28.94 19.72 -1.69
C GLU A 682 28.86 18.48 -2.60
N HIS A 683 27.67 17.93 -2.81
CA HIS A 683 27.45 16.80 -3.70
C HIS A 683 27.62 17.20 -5.18
N SER A 684 27.23 18.42 -5.56
CA SER A 684 27.45 18.94 -6.92
C SER A 684 28.94 19.10 -7.27
N VAL A 685 29.80 19.34 -6.29
CA VAL A 685 31.26 19.39 -6.51
C VAL A 685 31.84 17.98 -6.56
N LEU A 686 31.37 17.07 -5.70
CA LEU A 686 31.80 15.67 -5.71
C LEU A 686 31.48 14.96 -7.04
N VAL A 687 30.27 15.12 -7.59
CA VAL A 687 29.89 14.57 -8.90
C VAL A 687 30.82 15.05 -10.01
N ARG A 688 31.14 16.35 -10.03
CA ARG A 688 32.06 16.93 -11.02
C ARG A 688 33.49 16.39 -10.93
N GLU A 689 33.93 15.94 -9.75
CA GLU A 689 35.24 15.29 -9.60
C GLU A 689 35.18 13.81 -10.00
N ILE A 690 34.09 13.10 -9.66
CA ILE A 690 33.91 11.67 -9.95
C ILE A 690 33.77 11.39 -11.46
N ILE A 691 33.15 12.28 -12.25
CA ILE A 691 33.06 12.10 -13.71
C ILE A 691 34.39 12.14 -14.46
N SER A 692 35.48 12.56 -13.80
CA SER A 692 36.80 12.59 -14.44
C SER A 692 37.32 11.20 -14.83
N GLN A 693 36.76 10.14 -14.25
CA GLN A 693 37.08 8.75 -14.56
C GLN A 693 35.81 7.90 -14.58
N GLN A 694 35.71 6.96 -15.53
CA GLN A 694 34.57 6.04 -15.64
C GLN A 694 34.57 4.94 -14.58
N LYS A 695 35.71 4.68 -13.93
CA LYS A 695 35.86 3.62 -12.93
C LYS A 695 36.66 4.12 -11.75
N TRP A 696 36.16 3.86 -10.54
CA TRP A 696 36.81 4.20 -9.29
C TRP A 696 36.92 2.99 -8.37
N THR A 697 37.96 2.97 -7.54
CA THR A 697 38.02 2.07 -6.38
C THR A 697 37.38 2.72 -5.15
N ARG A 698 36.90 1.90 -4.20
CA ARG A 698 36.29 2.41 -2.96
C ARG A 698 37.21 3.37 -2.20
N VAL A 699 38.50 3.04 -2.11
CA VAL A 699 39.51 3.84 -1.38
C VAL A 699 39.67 5.23 -2.02
N GLU A 700 39.63 5.32 -3.35
CA GLU A 700 39.76 6.61 -4.05
C GLU A 700 38.51 7.48 -3.84
N LEU A 701 37.31 6.88 -3.85
CA LEU A 701 36.07 7.60 -3.57
C LEU A 701 35.96 8.03 -2.11
N GLU A 702 36.44 7.23 -1.15
CA GLU A 702 36.46 7.63 0.27
C GLU A 702 37.35 8.86 0.49
N VAL A 703 38.48 8.95 -0.21
CA VAL A 703 39.37 10.12 -0.17
C VAL A 703 38.68 11.35 -0.78
N LEU A 704 37.98 11.19 -1.91
CA LEU A 704 37.23 12.27 -2.55
C LEU A 704 36.05 12.76 -1.70
N ALA A 705 35.24 11.85 -1.16
CA ALA A 705 34.13 12.21 -0.28
C ALA A 705 34.62 12.93 0.99
N SER A 706 35.71 12.44 1.59
CA SER A 706 36.30 13.06 2.79
C SER A 706 36.83 14.47 2.52
N LYS A 707 37.34 14.75 1.32
CA LYS A 707 37.79 16.10 0.90
C LYS A 707 36.67 17.14 0.97
N HIS A 708 35.43 16.70 0.74
CA HIS A 708 34.22 17.53 0.78
C HIS A 708 33.41 17.37 2.08
N SER A 709 34.01 16.77 3.12
CA SER A 709 33.36 16.49 4.41
C SER A 709 32.12 15.59 4.33
N LEU A 710 32.05 14.71 3.33
CA LEU A 710 30.97 13.75 3.12
C LEU A 710 31.39 12.33 3.51
N LEU A 711 30.43 11.54 3.99
CA LEU A 711 30.60 10.09 4.18
C LEU A 711 30.27 9.39 2.87
N LEU A 712 31.15 8.49 2.40
CA LEU A 712 31.06 7.92 1.06
C LEU A 712 29.68 7.29 0.77
N ASP A 713 29.25 6.33 1.58
CA ASP A 713 28.01 5.58 1.30
C ASP A 713 26.79 6.52 1.23
N GLY A 714 26.70 7.50 2.14
CA GLY A 714 25.62 8.49 2.12
C GLY A 714 25.69 9.45 0.93
N ALA A 715 26.89 9.79 0.47
CA ALA A 715 27.08 10.63 -0.69
C ALA A 715 26.71 9.91 -1.99
N LEU A 716 27.10 8.64 -2.13
CA LEU A 716 26.73 7.80 -3.28
C LEU A 716 25.22 7.60 -3.36
N ASP A 717 24.57 7.31 -2.22
CA ASP A 717 23.11 7.17 -2.14
C ASP A 717 22.40 8.46 -2.57
N THR A 718 22.83 9.62 -2.05
CA THR A 718 22.23 10.93 -2.37
C THR A 718 22.39 11.28 -3.86
N ILE A 719 23.56 10.99 -4.43
CA ILE A 719 23.84 11.22 -5.86
C ILE A 719 22.99 10.31 -6.75
N ASN A 720 22.89 9.03 -6.41
CA ASN A 720 22.07 8.08 -7.17
C ASN A 720 20.58 8.36 -7.04
N GLU A 721 20.11 8.80 -5.86
CA GLU A 721 18.73 9.21 -5.64
C GLU A 721 18.38 10.42 -6.52
N ALA A 722 19.24 11.45 -6.56
CA ALA A 722 19.03 12.60 -7.43
C ALA A 722 19.04 12.22 -8.93
N ALA A 723 19.94 11.34 -9.35
CA ALA A 723 20.01 10.84 -10.73
C ALA A 723 18.77 10.00 -11.11
N LEU A 724 18.28 9.16 -10.20
CA LEU A 724 17.08 8.36 -10.38
C LEU A 724 15.82 9.24 -10.48
N ASP A 725 15.74 10.30 -9.68
CA ASP A 725 14.60 11.21 -9.69
C ASP A 725 14.52 12.06 -10.98
N LEU A 726 15.68 12.43 -11.54
CA LEU A 726 15.76 13.29 -12.73
C LEU A 726 15.81 12.50 -14.05
N CYS A 727 16.63 11.46 -14.13
CA CYS A 727 16.95 10.74 -15.37
C CYS A 727 16.41 9.30 -15.38
N GLY A 728 15.87 8.80 -14.25
CA GLY A 728 15.30 7.46 -14.16
C GLY A 728 16.32 6.31 -14.10
N ALA A 729 17.61 6.62 -13.95
CA ALA A 729 18.72 5.66 -13.82
C ALA A 729 19.74 6.17 -12.78
N PRO A 730 20.43 5.28 -12.04
CA PRO A 730 21.48 5.69 -11.12
C PRO A 730 22.70 6.20 -11.91
N LEU A 731 23.42 7.16 -11.33
CA LEU A 731 24.66 7.67 -11.93
C LEU A 731 25.84 6.72 -11.70
N ILE A 732 25.84 6.02 -10.55
CA ILE A 732 26.95 5.24 -10.04
C ILE A 732 26.47 3.80 -9.81
N GLU A 733 27.06 2.84 -10.52
CA GLU A 733 26.80 1.41 -10.32
C GLU A 733 27.94 0.77 -9.52
N GLU A 734 27.59 0.08 -8.43
CA GLU A 734 28.55 -0.66 -7.60
C GLU A 734 28.71 -2.10 -8.12
N ASP A 735 29.93 -2.42 -8.56
CA ASP A 735 30.40 -3.76 -8.88
C ASP A 735 31.25 -4.33 -7.72
N ALA A 736 31.50 -5.64 -7.73
CA ALA A 736 32.10 -6.36 -6.60
C ALA A 736 33.40 -5.75 -6.01
N ASP A 737 34.20 -5.04 -6.82
CA ASP A 737 35.44 -4.37 -6.37
C ASP A 737 35.64 -2.96 -7.00
N SER A 738 34.61 -2.37 -7.64
CA SER A 738 34.73 -1.07 -8.33
C SER A 738 33.40 -0.33 -8.48
N PHE A 739 33.46 0.99 -8.68
CA PHE A 739 32.30 1.83 -8.98
C PHE A 739 32.39 2.33 -10.42
N GLU A 740 31.37 2.07 -11.23
CA GLU A 740 31.25 2.55 -12.61
C GLU A 740 30.38 3.81 -12.67
N ILE A 741 30.80 4.81 -13.46
CA ILE A 741 30.11 6.10 -13.61
C ILE A 741 29.50 6.19 -15.01
N ASP A 742 28.18 6.35 -15.08
CA ASP A 742 27.49 6.58 -16.34
C ASP A 742 27.52 8.08 -16.71
N VAL A 743 28.42 8.43 -17.62
CA VAL A 743 28.65 9.84 -18.00
C VAL A 743 27.47 10.41 -18.78
N GLU A 744 26.64 9.59 -19.45
CA GLU A 744 25.46 10.06 -20.19
C GLU A 744 24.41 10.65 -19.23
N ILE A 745 24.30 10.08 -18.02
CA ILE A 745 23.37 10.56 -16.98
C ILE A 745 23.79 11.93 -16.43
N VAL A 746 25.10 12.23 -16.35
CA VAL A 746 25.55 13.56 -15.86
C VAL A 746 25.29 14.66 -16.88
N GLU A 747 25.45 14.37 -18.17
CA GLU A 747 25.09 15.33 -19.22
C GLU A 747 23.59 15.66 -19.17
N GLU A 748 22.74 14.69 -18.86
CA GLU A 748 21.30 14.89 -18.67
C GLU A 748 20.96 15.63 -17.36
N MET A 749 21.70 15.40 -16.27
CA MET A 749 21.53 16.15 -15.01
C MET A 749 22.04 17.60 -15.05
N THR A 750 22.87 17.95 -16.03
CA THR A 750 23.49 19.28 -16.19
C THR A 750 22.94 20.10 -17.37
N ALA A 751 22.06 19.49 -18.19
CA ALA A 751 21.30 20.14 -19.25
C ALA A 751 20.12 20.96 -18.70
#